data_AF-A0A958PAT3-F1
#
_entry.id   AF-A0A958PAT3-F1
#
_cell.length_a   1.000
_cell.length_b   1.000
_cell.length_c   1.000
_cell.angle_alpha   90.00
_cell.angle_beta   90.00
_cell.angle_gamma   90.00
#
_symmetry.space_group_name_H-M   'P 1'
#
loop_
_entity.id
_entity.type
_entity.pdbx_description
1 polymer ?
#
loop_
_entity_poly.entity_id
_entity_poly.type
_entity_poly.pdbx_seq_one_letter_code
_entity_poly.pdbx_strand_id
1 'polypeptide(L)'
;MKLLHVLTFLAINGLVPYAFALDENGVDPSGLSTTQLRLQRGLQALYTFANTSGSVLDRSGNANPIDLSVGPNVSRSNGQLSVNAVTIVKSAPGTADRLVNACKTSNELTLEMWIENDTQGQLDIISRKILTLSNGFANGNFHISQDYDNGGVYTMGAKLGNNRREDDLIGGMDDPNPSTFDLSLRNNVLRSNRKQHVIFTIDQKGVARSYVSDENGIAIERVATGDFSGGFTNWATGMTLALGNEVDYESSSARKLNADDVDNAGTIRNNGSVASRDWLGTYHMVAIYCKALSRSEVLGSRAPGGLAPKIGLDLNVQVTPERTKALTLYRRLTGTTTPMYDPDLTTMENYIKSGDLVSAAHVATDKSGFYNRTLVDFATTMSNRDETPRAELNDFTAMVVGVARDDINAKELLTGNYLYVGDIRKTAVRRNMQEDILMSNNHYSDLSRLGYDLKDVLVKYPVNDNPANSVSKQKIMRGDGVLFDHPDPAGLITTRAFMSAHAIAGTNRRLVEYTFREFLCQPINMWADANAPDAMVGRDVDRYPGGYNPKFQTTCRSCHAVMDSMRPAFGRFNFSEDMNYVQHGYIDNDTFMEKNATGIATKMNRNENVFPGGYEMINTGWKNYAITGTNSAYFGWRDVANDPVDGSSFSSRPQGTNLGQFAGMISRADAFPRCMAKRVFKSVCKREVETFDENMINTEAEIFKSNGYNLRSLFERVAVTKECIGQ
;
A
#
# COMPACT_ATOMS: atom_id res chain seq x y z
N MET A 1 -28.48 15.49 -43.69
CA MET A 1 -28.64 14.84 -42.38
C MET A 1 -27.47 13.89 -42.15
N LYS A 2 -26.76 13.99 -41.02
CA LYS A 2 -25.56 13.18 -40.73
C LYS A 2 -25.86 12.12 -39.66
N LEU A 3 -25.09 11.04 -39.73
CA LEU A 3 -25.18 9.85 -38.89
C LEU A 3 -25.00 10.15 -37.39
N LEU A 4 -25.69 9.38 -36.55
CA LEU A 4 -25.21 8.97 -35.24
C LEU A 4 -25.29 7.44 -35.20
N HIS A 5 -24.16 6.76 -35.08
CA HIS A 5 -24.10 5.33 -34.75
C HIS A 5 -23.58 5.20 -33.32
N VAL A 6 -24.43 4.71 -32.42
CA VAL A 6 -24.07 4.40 -31.04
C VAL A 6 -23.61 2.94 -31.00
N LEU A 7 -22.31 2.71 -30.79
CA LEU A 7 -21.77 1.38 -30.51
C LEU A 7 -22.01 1.06 -29.04
N THR A 8 -23.00 0.20 -28.78
CA THR A 8 -23.27 -0.33 -27.43
C THR A 8 -22.46 -1.61 -27.26
N PHE A 9 -21.31 -1.53 -26.59
CA PHE A 9 -20.56 -2.73 -26.20
C PHE A 9 -21.25 -3.40 -25.02
N LEU A 10 -21.75 -4.63 -25.20
CA LEU A 10 -22.16 -5.47 -24.08
C LEU A 10 -20.91 -6.02 -23.39
N ALA A 11 -20.65 -5.58 -22.17
CA ALA A 11 -19.74 -6.25 -21.26
C ALA A 11 -20.44 -7.48 -20.67
N ILE A 12 -20.01 -8.68 -21.07
CA ILE A 12 -20.40 -9.95 -20.44
C ILE A 12 -19.10 -10.69 -20.12
N ASN A 13 -18.89 -10.94 -18.83
CA ASN A 13 -17.78 -11.69 -18.23
C ASN A 13 -16.36 -11.08 -18.35
N GLY A 14 -16.02 -10.22 -17.38
CA GLY A 14 -14.98 -10.62 -16.43
C GLY A 14 -13.60 -9.96 -16.47
N LEU A 15 -13.15 -9.35 -17.57
CA LEU A 15 -11.85 -8.67 -17.61
C LEU A 15 -11.95 -7.22 -18.07
N VAL A 16 -11.21 -6.35 -17.36
CA VAL A 16 -11.39 -4.90 -17.37
C VAL A 16 -10.51 -4.27 -18.47
N PRO A 17 -11.03 -3.39 -19.36
CA PRO A 17 -10.32 -2.85 -20.53
C PRO A 17 -9.25 -1.78 -20.21
N TYR A 18 -8.53 -1.94 -19.09
CA TYR A 18 -7.61 -0.96 -18.50
C TYR A 18 -6.24 -1.57 -18.13
N ALA A 19 -5.88 -2.73 -18.68
CA ALA A 19 -4.55 -3.36 -18.58
C ALA A 19 -4.21 -4.04 -19.93
N PHE A 20 -2.96 -3.93 -20.40
CA PHE A 20 -2.48 -4.47 -21.68
C PHE A 20 -0.95 -4.43 -21.68
N ALA A 21 -0.12 -5.44 -21.97
CA ALA A 21 -0.21 -6.91 -21.99
C ALA A 21 -1.25 -7.62 -22.89
N LEU A 22 -1.11 -8.95 -23.07
CA LEU A 22 -2.09 -9.80 -23.76
C LEU A 22 -3.06 -10.44 -22.76
N ASP A 23 -4.30 -10.71 -23.19
CA ASP A 23 -5.26 -11.52 -22.44
C ASP A 23 -4.90 -13.02 -22.45
N GLU A 24 -5.67 -13.86 -21.76
CA GLU A 24 -5.43 -15.31 -21.74
C GLU A 24 -5.64 -16.01 -23.09
N ASN A 25 -6.19 -15.32 -24.08
CA ASN A 25 -6.41 -15.82 -25.44
C ASN A 25 -5.30 -15.36 -26.42
N GLY A 26 -4.34 -14.55 -25.95
CA GLY A 26 -3.29 -13.95 -26.76
C GLY A 26 -3.74 -12.74 -27.60
N VAL A 27 -4.82 -12.07 -27.18
CA VAL A 27 -5.38 -10.88 -27.84
C VAL A 27 -4.93 -9.61 -27.11
N ASP A 28 -4.64 -8.54 -27.87
CA ASP A 28 -4.37 -7.20 -27.32
C ASP A 28 -5.71 -6.57 -26.84
N PRO A 29 -5.94 -6.39 -25.53
CA PRO A 29 -7.22 -5.91 -25.01
C PRO A 29 -7.49 -4.44 -25.32
N SER A 30 -6.54 -3.70 -25.91
CA SER A 30 -6.70 -2.28 -26.27
C SER A 30 -7.59 -2.07 -27.50
N GLY A 31 -7.87 -3.13 -28.27
CA GLY A 31 -8.67 -3.05 -29.50
C GLY A 31 -8.01 -2.25 -30.64
N LEU A 32 -6.73 -1.93 -30.52
CA LEU A 32 -5.97 -1.24 -31.58
C LEU A 32 -5.78 -2.15 -32.80
N SER A 33 -5.92 -1.56 -34.00
CA SER A 33 -5.90 -2.31 -35.27
C SER A 33 -4.62 -3.10 -35.52
N THR A 34 -4.68 -4.14 -36.36
CA THR A 34 -3.55 -5.02 -36.71
C THR A 34 -2.30 -4.28 -37.22
N THR A 35 -2.46 -3.14 -37.89
CA THR A 35 -1.36 -2.31 -38.38
C THR A 35 -0.71 -1.44 -37.28
N GLN A 36 -1.29 -1.43 -36.08
CA GLN A 36 -0.88 -0.65 -34.91
C GLN A 36 -0.59 -1.49 -33.66
N LEU A 37 -0.62 -2.83 -33.73
CA LEU A 37 -0.42 -3.73 -32.59
C LEU A 37 0.94 -3.49 -31.90
N ARG A 38 0.90 -2.67 -30.85
CA ARG A 38 2.04 -2.20 -30.06
C ARG A 38 2.79 -3.36 -29.39
N LEU A 39 2.05 -4.41 -29.05
CA LEU A 39 2.55 -5.64 -28.45
C LEU A 39 3.17 -6.60 -29.47
N GLN A 40 2.73 -6.64 -30.73
CA GLN A 40 3.36 -7.51 -31.75
C GLN A 40 4.80 -7.09 -32.08
N ARG A 41 5.20 -5.84 -31.82
CA ARG A 41 6.60 -5.42 -31.99
C ARG A 41 7.51 -6.16 -30.99
N GLY A 42 8.42 -6.96 -31.52
CA GLY A 42 9.39 -7.73 -30.73
C GLY A 42 8.90 -9.11 -30.30
N LEU A 43 7.61 -9.42 -30.43
CA LEU A 43 7.05 -10.75 -30.15
C LEU A 43 7.74 -11.82 -31.01
N GLN A 44 8.35 -12.81 -30.36
CA GLN A 44 9.09 -13.90 -31.01
C GLN A 44 8.34 -15.23 -31.00
N ALA A 45 7.58 -15.52 -29.95
CA ALA A 45 6.76 -16.73 -29.85
C ALA A 45 5.45 -16.42 -29.10
N LEU A 46 4.35 -17.02 -29.54
CA LEU A 46 3.04 -16.92 -28.88
C LEU A 46 2.31 -18.27 -28.92
N TYR A 47 1.94 -18.80 -27.76
CA TYR A 47 1.21 -20.04 -27.62
C TYR A 47 -0.10 -19.76 -26.88
N THR A 48 -1.22 -19.94 -27.57
CA THR A 48 -2.58 -19.73 -27.03
C THR A 48 -3.33 -21.03 -26.74
N PHE A 49 -2.66 -22.17 -26.95
CA PHE A 49 -3.18 -23.54 -26.74
C PHE A 49 -4.57 -23.85 -27.35
N ALA A 50 -5.03 -23.08 -28.33
CA ALA A 50 -6.33 -23.29 -29.01
C ALA A 50 -6.42 -24.63 -29.77
N ASN A 51 -5.28 -25.18 -30.22
CA ASN A 51 -5.24 -26.52 -30.83
C ASN A 51 -5.32 -27.59 -29.72
N THR A 52 -6.19 -28.59 -29.88
CA THR A 52 -6.36 -29.69 -28.91
C THR A 52 -5.52 -30.93 -29.20
N SER A 53 -4.89 -31.03 -30.37
CA SER A 53 -4.10 -32.20 -30.81
C SER A 53 -2.88 -31.81 -31.65
N GLY A 54 -1.91 -32.72 -31.78
CA GLY A 54 -0.67 -32.50 -32.54
C GLY A 54 0.30 -31.55 -31.84
N SER A 55 1.14 -30.82 -32.59
CA SER A 55 2.03 -29.80 -32.02
C SER A 55 1.24 -28.61 -31.42
N VAL A 56 1.88 -27.86 -30.51
CA VAL A 56 1.44 -26.50 -30.16
C VAL A 56 2.05 -25.57 -31.22
N LEU A 57 1.20 -24.84 -31.94
CA LEU A 57 1.67 -23.95 -33.00
C LEU A 57 2.05 -22.56 -32.43
N ASP A 58 3.17 -22.02 -32.88
CA ASP A 58 3.56 -20.62 -32.64
C ASP A 58 2.67 -19.68 -33.47
N ARG A 59 1.93 -18.82 -32.76
CA ARG A 59 0.99 -17.83 -33.30
C ARG A 59 1.57 -16.43 -33.42
N SER A 60 2.88 -16.25 -33.21
CA SER A 60 3.54 -14.92 -33.24
C SER A 60 3.53 -14.24 -34.62
N GLY A 61 3.30 -15.00 -35.70
CA GLY A 61 3.29 -14.49 -37.08
C GLY A 61 4.69 -14.29 -37.69
N ASN A 62 5.75 -14.69 -36.99
CA ASN A 62 7.11 -14.65 -37.52
C ASN A 62 7.35 -15.67 -38.63
N ALA A 63 8.23 -15.35 -39.57
CA ALA A 63 8.80 -16.35 -40.48
C ALA A 63 9.63 -17.35 -39.66
N ASN A 64 9.41 -18.65 -39.91
CA ASN A 64 9.92 -19.78 -39.13
C ASN A 64 9.32 -19.83 -37.70
N PRO A 65 8.11 -20.40 -37.53
CA PRO A 65 7.49 -20.57 -36.21
C PRO A 65 8.30 -21.51 -35.32
N ILE A 66 8.29 -21.26 -34.01
CA ILE A 66 8.91 -22.13 -32.99
C ILE A 66 7.82 -23.06 -32.44
N ASP A 67 7.36 -24.02 -33.23
CA ASP A 67 6.32 -24.97 -32.81
C ASP A 67 6.84 -25.91 -31.70
N LEU A 68 5.96 -26.28 -30.77
CA LEU A 68 6.29 -27.17 -29.65
C LEU A 68 5.72 -28.57 -29.86
N SER A 69 6.57 -29.58 -29.68
CA SER A 69 6.15 -30.97 -29.42
C SER A 69 5.60 -31.11 -28.00
N VAL A 70 4.60 -31.98 -27.84
CA VAL A 70 3.94 -32.25 -26.56
C VAL A 70 4.34 -33.64 -26.07
N GLY A 71 4.90 -33.73 -24.87
CA GLY A 71 5.22 -34.99 -24.20
C GLY A 71 3.99 -35.76 -23.70
N PRO A 72 4.18 -36.91 -23.02
CA PRO A 72 3.11 -37.65 -22.38
C PRO A 72 2.44 -36.84 -21.25
N ASN A 73 1.39 -37.37 -20.61
CA ASN A 73 0.80 -36.79 -19.39
C ASN A 73 0.24 -35.36 -19.50
N VAL A 74 0.10 -34.82 -20.72
CA VAL A 74 -0.50 -33.51 -20.98
C VAL A 74 -1.96 -33.66 -21.42
N SER A 75 -2.86 -32.92 -20.77
CA SER A 75 -4.26 -32.75 -21.19
C SER A 75 -4.38 -31.45 -21.98
N ARG A 76 -5.18 -31.43 -23.05
CA ARG A 76 -5.41 -30.24 -23.89
C ARG A 76 -6.89 -29.98 -24.07
N SER A 77 -7.29 -28.73 -23.89
CA SER A 77 -8.62 -28.22 -24.21
C SER A 77 -8.47 -26.93 -25.03
N ASN A 78 -9.56 -26.35 -25.52
CA ASN A 78 -9.47 -25.11 -26.30
C ASN A 78 -9.01 -23.95 -25.40
N GLY A 79 -7.76 -23.50 -25.58
CA GLY A 79 -7.17 -22.44 -24.77
C GLY A 79 -6.50 -22.93 -23.47
N GLN A 80 -6.20 -24.23 -23.37
CA GLN A 80 -5.57 -24.81 -22.18
C GLN A 80 -4.61 -25.95 -22.52
N LEU A 81 -3.46 -25.97 -21.84
CA LEU A 81 -2.55 -27.10 -21.77
C LEU A 81 -2.23 -27.40 -20.30
N SER A 82 -2.71 -28.53 -19.78
CA SER A 82 -2.53 -28.95 -18.40
C SER A 82 -1.47 -30.05 -18.29
N VAL A 83 -0.50 -29.86 -17.38
CA VAL A 83 0.53 -30.82 -17.04
C VAL A 83 0.07 -31.63 -15.83
N ASN A 84 -0.34 -32.89 -16.05
CA ASN A 84 -0.94 -33.73 -15.00
C ASN A 84 0.07 -34.62 -14.27
N ALA A 85 1.27 -34.81 -14.84
CA ALA A 85 2.41 -35.53 -14.25
C ALA A 85 3.69 -35.15 -15.02
N VAL A 86 4.85 -35.70 -14.60
CA VAL A 86 6.17 -35.57 -15.25
C VAL A 86 6.05 -35.53 -16.78
N THR A 87 6.45 -34.42 -17.41
CA THR A 87 6.48 -34.27 -18.87
C THR A 87 7.32 -33.06 -19.27
N ILE A 88 7.49 -32.84 -20.57
CA ILE A 88 7.97 -31.58 -21.13
C ILE A 88 7.21 -31.25 -22.41
N VAL A 89 6.97 -29.96 -22.65
CA VAL A 89 6.47 -29.44 -23.93
C VAL A 89 7.57 -28.56 -24.52
N LYS A 90 8.17 -28.96 -25.64
CA LYS A 90 9.45 -28.37 -26.11
C LYS A 90 9.53 -28.14 -27.61
N SER A 91 10.30 -27.14 -28.03
CA SER A 91 10.49 -26.76 -29.44
C SER A 91 10.98 -27.94 -30.28
N ALA A 92 10.32 -28.18 -31.41
CA ALA A 92 10.63 -29.29 -32.31
C ALA A 92 10.27 -28.94 -33.77
N PRO A 93 10.99 -29.44 -34.79
CA PRO A 93 12.08 -30.42 -34.71
C PRO A 93 13.48 -29.80 -34.44
N GLY A 94 13.57 -28.51 -34.11
CA GLY A 94 14.84 -27.79 -33.95
C GLY A 94 14.90 -26.83 -32.77
N THR A 95 16.03 -26.12 -32.71
CA THR A 95 16.40 -25.18 -31.66
C THR A 95 15.77 -23.80 -31.87
N ALA A 96 15.54 -23.07 -30.79
CA ALA A 96 14.95 -21.73 -30.79
C ALA A 96 15.97 -20.62 -31.10
N ASP A 97 16.91 -20.86 -32.02
CA ASP A 97 18.00 -19.91 -32.33
C ASP A 97 17.51 -18.57 -32.91
N ARG A 98 16.33 -18.54 -33.55
CA ARG A 98 15.67 -17.29 -33.94
C ARG A 98 15.42 -16.38 -32.73
N LEU A 99 14.90 -16.95 -31.64
CA LEU A 99 14.62 -16.25 -30.39
C LEU A 99 15.93 -15.74 -29.74
N VAL A 100 16.96 -16.59 -29.68
CA VAL A 100 18.29 -16.20 -29.18
C VAL A 100 18.85 -15.00 -29.94
N ASN A 101 18.83 -15.04 -31.27
CA ASN A 101 19.38 -13.99 -32.11
C ASN A 101 18.57 -12.68 -32.05
N ALA A 102 17.24 -12.76 -31.94
CA ALA A 102 16.39 -11.58 -31.77
C ALA A 102 16.65 -10.86 -30.42
N CYS A 103 16.86 -11.63 -29.34
CA CYS A 103 17.11 -11.08 -28.01
C CYS A 103 18.54 -10.54 -27.90
N LYS A 104 19.54 -11.18 -28.53
CA LYS A 104 20.86 -10.60 -28.74
C LYS A 104 20.84 -9.26 -29.45
N THR A 105 19.99 -9.12 -30.47
CA THR A 105 19.94 -7.92 -31.33
C THR A 105 19.24 -6.74 -30.64
N SER A 106 18.18 -7.01 -29.89
CA SER A 106 17.43 -5.99 -29.12
C SER A 106 18.10 -5.62 -27.81
N ASN A 107 18.81 -6.56 -27.19
CA ASN A 107 19.23 -6.52 -25.79
C ASN A 107 18.05 -6.31 -24.82
N GLU A 108 16.90 -6.89 -25.15
CA GLU A 108 15.66 -6.77 -24.36
C GLU A 108 14.92 -8.10 -24.29
N LEU A 109 14.20 -8.32 -23.19
CA LEU A 109 13.43 -9.53 -22.95
C LEU A 109 12.09 -9.18 -22.31
N THR A 110 11.03 -9.87 -22.73
CA THR A 110 9.83 -10.10 -21.91
C THR A 110 9.44 -11.57 -22.01
N LEU A 111 9.20 -12.18 -20.85
CA LEU A 111 8.54 -13.46 -20.70
C LEU A 111 7.16 -13.20 -20.08
N GLU A 112 6.09 -13.64 -20.73
CA GLU A 112 4.71 -13.42 -20.30
C GLU A 112 3.95 -14.74 -20.33
N MET A 113 3.15 -15.01 -19.30
CA MET A 113 2.28 -16.19 -19.26
C MET A 113 1.00 -15.96 -18.45
N TRP A 114 -0.08 -16.61 -18.87
CA TRP A 114 -1.27 -16.85 -18.06
C TRP A 114 -1.27 -18.32 -17.64
N ILE A 115 -1.16 -18.57 -16.33
CA ILE A 115 -1.04 -19.91 -15.75
C ILE A 115 -1.96 -20.13 -14.55
N GLU A 116 -2.30 -21.39 -14.30
CA GLU A 116 -2.92 -21.90 -13.08
C GLU A 116 -1.96 -22.94 -12.48
N ASN A 117 -1.68 -22.87 -11.18
CA ASN A 117 -0.92 -23.91 -10.46
C ASN A 117 -1.91 -24.80 -9.70
N ASP A 118 -1.78 -26.11 -9.84
CA ASP A 118 -2.74 -27.07 -9.25
C ASP A 118 -2.34 -27.46 -7.81
N THR A 119 -1.14 -27.09 -7.35
CA THR A 119 -0.57 -27.51 -6.07
C THR A 119 -0.63 -26.42 -4.99
N GLN A 120 -1.11 -26.78 -3.79
CA GLN A 120 -1.21 -25.91 -2.62
C GLN A 120 -0.34 -26.43 -1.46
N GLY A 121 0.45 -25.56 -0.81
CA GLY A 121 1.16 -25.86 0.44
C GLY A 121 2.62 -25.39 0.48
N GLN A 122 3.27 -25.57 1.64
CA GLN A 122 4.74 -25.59 1.73
C GLN A 122 5.23 -26.82 0.99
N LEU A 123 5.92 -26.62 -0.13
CA LEU A 123 6.71 -27.67 -0.78
C LEU A 123 8.20 -27.33 -0.61
N ASP A 124 9.05 -28.32 -0.82
CA ASP A 124 10.48 -28.23 -0.57
C ASP A 124 11.19 -27.11 -1.33
N ILE A 125 12.42 -26.84 -0.88
CA ILE A 125 13.41 -25.84 -1.36
C ILE A 125 13.84 -25.98 -2.84
N ILE A 126 13.07 -26.68 -3.68
CA ILE A 126 13.43 -27.03 -5.05
C ILE A 126 12.60 -26.25 -6.05
N SER A 127 13.30 -25.43 -6.83
CA SER A 127 12.73 -24.65 -7.92
C SER A 127 12.28 -25.50 -9.10
N ARG A 128 11.03 -25.31 -9.55
CA ARG A 128 10.40 -26.04 -10.66
C ARG A 128 10.36 -25.18 -11.91
N LYS A 129 11.05 -25.55 -12.99
CA LYS A 129 11.11 -24.76 -14.22
C LYS A 129 9.78 -24.83 -14.99
N ILE A 130 9.05 -23.72 -15.03
CA ILE A 130 7.76 -23.56 -15.72
C ILE A 130 7.98 -23.14 -17.18
N LEU A 131 8.98 -22.30 -17.43
CA LEU A 131 9.38 -21.84 -18.76
C LEU A 131 10.91 -21.75 -18.77
N THR A 132 11.58 -22.33 -19.76
CA THR A 132 13.05 -22.30 -19.86
C THR A 132 13.49 -22.20 -21.31
N LEU A 133 14.60 -21.52 -21.57
CA LEU A 133 15.32 -21.55 -22.83
C LEU A 133 16.74 -22.02 -22.54
N SER A 134 17.00 -23.29 -22.81
CA SER A 134 18.14 -24.01 -22.25
C SER A 134 18.59 -25.19 -23.12
N ASN A 135 19.72 -25.77 -22.75
CA ASN A 135 20.18 -27.06 -23.24
C ASN A 135 20.67 -27.86 -22.02
N GLY A 136 19.73 -28.13 -21.10
CA GLY A 136 19.97 -28.76 -19.80
C GLY A 136 20.19 -27.77 -18.65
N PHE A 137 20.11 -28.28 -17.42
CA PHE A 137 20.18 -27.51 -16.17
C PHE A 137 21.40 -26.59 -16.05
N ALA A 138 22.57 -27.03 -16.52
CA ALA A 138 23.82 -26.28 -16.42
C ALA A 138 24.01 -25.22 -17.53
N ASN A 139 23.06 -25.08 -18.45
CA ASN A 139 23.22 -24.23 -19.64
C ASN A 139 21.88 -23.60 -20.07
N GLY A 140 21.43 -22.59 -19.33
CA GLY A 140 20.24 -21.79 -19.65
C GLY A 140 20.55 -20.36 -20.09
N ASN A 141 19.72 -19.81 -20.99
CA ASN A 141 19.69 -18.39 -21.33
C ASN A 141 18.66 -17.62 -20.50
N PHE A 142 17.48 -18.20 -20.23
CA PHE A 142 16.50 -17.65 -19.28
C PHE A 142 15.62 -18.75 -18.68
N HIS A 143 14.96 -18.43 -17.56
CA HIS A 143 13.87 -19.24 -17.01
C HIS A 143 12.82 -18.41 -16.25
N ILE A 144 11.63 -18.98 -16.11
CA ILE A 144 10.69 -18.71 -15.01
C ILE A 144 10.45 -20.04 -14.30
N SER A 145 10.52 -20.01 -12.99
CA SER A 145 10.29 -21.14 -12.11
C SER A 145 9.39 -20.77 -10.94
N GLN A 146 8.92 -21.80 -10.25
CA GLN A 146 8.06 -21.67 -9.08
C GLN A 146 8.68 -22.40 -7.90
N ASP A 147 8.80 -21.64 -6.81
CA ASP A 147 9.34 -22.06 -5.53
C ASP A 147 8.20 -22.08 -4.52
N TYR A 148 8.36 -22.82 -3.42
CA TYR A 148 7.31 -23.01 -2.42
C TYR A 148 7.82 -22.88 -0.97
N ASP A 149 9.09 -22.53 -0.79
CA ASP A 149 9.67 -22.30 0.53
C ASP A 149 9.43 -20.85 0.98
N ASN A 150 8.40 -20.68 1.82
CA ASN A 150 8.22 -19.66 2.86
C ASN A 150 8.62 -18.19 2.57
N GLY A 151 8.68 -17.81 1.30
CA GLY A 151 9.29 -16.54 0.89
C GLY A 151 9.81 -16.49 -0.54
N GLY A 152 9.41 -17.39 -1.45
CA GLY A 152 9.62 -17.26 -2.89
C GLY A 152 8.51 -18.00 -3.62
N VAL A 153 7.81 -17.35 -4.54
CA VAL A 153 6.69 -17.97 -5.30
C VAL A 153 6.98 -18.10 -6.78
N TYR A 154 7.57 -17.06 -7.38
CA TYR A 154 8.14 -17.13 -8.71
C TYR A 154 9.58 -16.67 -8.62
N THR A 155 10.47 -17.45 -9.24
CA THR A 155 11.86 -17.07 -9.48
C THR A 155 12.05 -16.92 -10.98
N MET A 156 12.68 -15.82 -11.39
CA MET A 156 12.70 -15.37 -12.78
C MET A 156 14.11 -14.93 -13.11
N GLY A 157 14.72 -15.58 -14.11
CA GLY A 157 16.15 -15.47 -14.35
C GLY A 157 16.53 -15.31 -15.81
N ALA A 158 17.62 -14.58 -16.05
CA ALA A 158 18.26 -14.50 -17.36
C ALA A 158 19.79 -14.47 -17.23
N LYS A 159 20.46 -15.12 -18.17
CA LYS A 159 21.92 -15.12 -18.30
C LYS A 159 22.38 -13.76 -18.84
N LEU A 160 23.41 -13.20 -18.22
CA LEU A 160 23.95 -11.89 -18.58
C LEU A 160 25.46 -11.94 -18.77
N GLY A 161 25.98 -11.03 -19.58
CA GLY A 161 27.39 -10.98 -19.99
C GLY A 161 28.46 -10.83 -18.89
N ASN A 162 28.08 -10.50 -17.65
CA ASN A 162 29.01 -10.21 -16.56
C ASN A 162 28.89 -11.23 -15.43
N ASN A 163 30.01 -11.86 -15.07
CA ASN A 163 30.13 -12.72 -13.90
C ASN A 163 30.02 -11.87 -12.62
N ARG A 164 28.82 -11.72 -12.03
CA ARG A 164 28.72 -11.52 -10.58
C ARG A 164 29.03 -12.85 -9.88
N ARG A 165 29.52 -12.74 -8.66
CA ARG A 165 29.85 -13.86 -7.78
C ARG A 165 28.57 -14.44 -7.14
N GLU A 166 28.69 -15.64 -6.60
CA GLU A 166 27.63 -16.36 -5.85
C GLU A 166 27.15 -15.61 -4.59
N ASP A 167 27.86 -14.56 -4.14
CA ASP A 167 27.64 -13.87 -2.88
C ASP A 167 26.51 -12.80 -2.89
N ASP A 168 25.93 -12.50 -4.05
CA ASP A 168 24.84 -11.50 -4.23
C ASP A 168 23.44 -12.15 -4.40
N LEU A 169 23.34 -13.49 -4.34
CA LEU A 169 22.09 -14.24 -4.41
C LEU A 169 21.29 -14.12 -3.10
N ILE A 170 20.10 -13.49 -3.13
CA ILE A 170 19.23 -13.34 -1.96
C ILE A 170 18.52 -14.66 -1.65
N GLY A 171 19.23 -15.55 -0.95
CA GLY A 171 18.77 -16.85 -0.47
C GLY A 171 19.26 -17.99 -1.36
N GLY A 172 20.04 -18.91 -0.77
CA GLY A 172 20.55 -20.06 -1.49
C GLY A 172 19.44 -21.03 -1.91
N MET A 173 19.39 -21.30 -3.20
CA MET A 173 18.84 -22.52 -3.78
C MET A 173 19.85 -23.03 -4.81
N ASP A 174 20.15 -24.33 -4.78
CA ASP A 174 21.08 -24.97 -5.70
C ASP A 174 20.50 -25.07 -7.12
N ASP A 175 20.50 -23.95 -7.84
CA ASP A 175 20.38 -23.92 -9.30
C ASP A 175 21.79 -23.95 -9.91
N PRO A 176 22.22 -25.02 -10.59
CA PRO A 176 23.59 -25.20 -11.08
C PRO A 176 23.91 -24.34 -12.32
N ASN A 177 23.38 -23.13 -12.38
CA ASN A 177 23.48 -22.20 -13.51
C ASN A 177 24.17 -20.89 -13.06
N PRO A 178 25.48 -20.91 -12.71
CA PRO A 178 26.20 -19.84 -12.01
C PRO A 178 26.50 -18.58 -12.85
N SER A 179 25.61 -18.25 -13.79
CA SER A 179 25.66 -17.07 -14.66
C SER A 179 24.29 -16.45 -14.93
N THR A 180 23.22 -16.93 -14.29
CA THR A 180 21.90 -16.28 -14.29
C THR A 180 21.77 -15.31 -13.13
N PHE A 181 21.17 -14.15 -13.37
CA PHE A 181 20.65 -13.31 -12.29
C PHE A 181 19.20 -13.69 -12.07
N ASP A 182 18.83 -13.98 -10.82
CA ASP A 182 17.49 -14.46 -10.46
C ASP A 182 16.74 -13.47 -9.55
N LEU A 183 15.46 -13.20 -9.87
CA LEU A 183 14.53 -12.45 -9.04
C LEU A 183 13.53 -13.37 -8.36
N SER A 184 13.67 -13.59 -7.05
CA SER A 184 12.68 -14.32 -6.23
C SER A 184 11.57 -13.39 -5.73
N LEU A 185 10.31 -13.71 -6.01
CA LEU A 185 9.15 -12.97 -5.51
C LEU A 185 8.75 -13.40 -4.09
N ARG A 186 9.25 -12.66 -3.09
CA ARG A 186 9.07 -12.93 -1.65
C ARG A 186 7.71 -12.57 -1.04
N ASN A 187 6.62 -12.82 -1.76
CA ASN A 187 5.26 -12.62 -1.25
C ASN A 187 4.43 -13.88 -1.51
N ASN A 188 3.50 -14.23 -0.60
CA ASN A 188 2.65 -15.42 -0.66
C ASN A 188 1.57 -15.31 -1.75
N VAL A 189 1.97 -15.18 -3.02
CA VAL A 189 1.07 -15.03 -4.18
C VAL A 189 0.63 -16.40 -4.75
N LEU A 190 1.04 -17.52 -4.15
CA LEU A 190 0.54 -18.85 -4.49
C LEU A 190 -0.94 -18.97 -4.16
N ARG A 191 -1.78 -19.05 -5.20
CA ARG A 191 -3.20 -19.35 -5.07
C ARG A 191 -3.52 -20.49 -6.03
N SER A 192 -3.53 -21.70 -5.50
CA SER A 192 -3.85 -22.92 -6.25
C SER A 192 -5.22 -22.82 -6.92
N ASN A 193 -5.36 -23.39 -8.11
CA ASN A 193 -6.60 -23.37 -8.91
C ASN A 193 -7.12 -21.94 -9.17
N ARG A 194 -6.22 -20.97 -9.38
CA ARG A 194 -6.57 -19.60 -9.81
C ARG A 194 -5.61 -19.11 -10.90
N LYS A 195 -6.19 -18.48 -11.92
CA LYS A 195 -5.43 -17.91 -13.04
C LYS A 195 -4.57 -16.74 -12.58
N GLN A 196 -3.31 -16.76 -12.99
CA GLN A 196 -2.31 -15.73 -12.67
C GLN A 196 -1.66 -15.24 -13.95
N HIS A 197 -1.59 -13.92 -14.11
CA HIS A 197 -0.78 -13.26 -15.14
C HIS A 197 0.61 -13.02 -14.57
N VAL A 198 1.62 -13.65 -15.16
CA VAL A 198 3.01 -13.60 -14.70
C VAL A 198 3.87 -13.03 -15.83
N ILE A 199 4.56 -11.93 -15.55
CA ILE A 199 5.37 -11.20 -16.54
C ILE A 199 6.73 -10.85 -15.96
N PHE A 200 7.79 -11.12 -16.69
CA PHE A 200 9.16 -10.69 -16.41
C PHE A 200 9.68 -9.88 -17.59
N THR A 201 10.20 -8.67 -17.35
CA THR A 201 10.82 -7.85 -18.39
C THR A 201 12.25 -7.46 -18.00
N ILE A 202 13.14 -7.32 -18.98
CA ILE A 202 14.49 -6.72 -18.83
C ILE A 202 14.68 -5.72 -19.96
N ASP A 203 14.81 -4.44 -19.63
CA ASP A 203 15.03 -3.36 -20.62
C ASP A 203 16.51 -3.16 -20.99
N GLN A 204 16.76 -2.42 -22.08
CA GLN A 204 18.11 -2.20 -22.66
C GLN A 204 19.15 -1.64 -21.67
N LYS A 205 18.71 -1.03 -20.57
CA LYS A 205 19.58 -0.46 -19.53
C LYS A 205 19.91 -1.46 -18.43
N GLY A 206 19.40 -2.68 -18.52
CA GLY A 206 19.46 -3.62 -17.43
C GLY A 206 18.62 -3.17 -16.24
N VAL A 207 17.35 -2.78 -16.47
CA VAL A 207 16.36 -2.71 -15.39
C VAL A 207 15.34 -3.81 -15.63
N ALA A 208 15.33 -4.80 -14.74
CA ALA A 208 14.32 -5.86 -14.79
C ALA A 208 13.13 -5.54 -13.89
N ARG A 209 11.96 -6.04 -14.29
CA ARG A 209 10.68 -5.87 -13.59
C ARG A 209 9.90 -7.16 -13.64
N SER A 210 9.21 -7.47 -12.54
CA SER A 210 8.32 -8.62 -12.44
C SER A 210 6.92 -8.16 -12.05
N TYR A 211 5.92 -8.74 -12.69
CA TYR A 211 4.51 -8.48 -12.45
C TYR A 211 3.78 -9.80 -12.20
N VAL A 212 2.93 -9.81 -11.18
CA VAL A 212 2.04 -10.95 -10.89
C VAL A 212 0.67 -10.40 -10.53
N SER A 213 -0.39 -10.92 -11.16
CA SER A 213 -1.76 -10.45 -10.93
C SER A 213 -2.25 -10.60 -9.49
N ASP A 214 -3.22 -9.78 -9.11
CA ASP A 214 -4.07 -10.03 -7.95
C ASP A 214 -5.15 -11.08 -8.24
N GLU A 215 -6.04 -11.26 -7.27
CA GLU A 215 -7.19 -12.16 -7.37
C GLU A 215 -8.27 -11.73 -8.37
N ASN A 216 -8.16 -10.52 -8.94
CA ASN A 216 -9.05 -9.97 -9.96
C ASN A 216 -8.39 -10.00 -11.35
N GLY A 217 -7.24 -10.67 -11.50
CA GLY A 217 -6.47 -10.73 -12.75
C GLY A 217 -5.70 -9.44 -13.08
N ILE A 218 -5.62 -8.46 -12.18
CA ILE A 218 -4.91 -7.19 -12.43
C ILE A 218 -3.42 -7.38 -12.14
N ALA A 219 -2.58 -7.38 -13.17
CA ALA A 219 -1.12 -7.38 -13.05
C ALA A 219 -0.62 -6.25 -12.11
N ILE A 220 0.23 -6.59 -11.14
CA ILE A 220 0.86 -5.65 -10.18
C ILE A 220 2.37 -5.81 -10.25
N GLU A 221 3.11 -4.71 -10.33
CA GLU A 221 4.58 -4.72 -10.28
C GLU A 221 5.05 -5.12 -8.87
N ARG A 222 5.69 -6.29 -8.76
CA ARG A 222 6.13 -6.88 -7.50
C ARG A 222 7.56 -6.48 -7.14
N VAL A 223 8.49 -6.57 -8.09
CA VAL A 223 9.90 -6.16 -7.91
C VAL A 223 10.39 -5.43 -9.15
N ALA A 224 11.23 -4.42 -8.92
CA ALA A 224 12.03 -3.76 -9.95
C ALA A 224 13.44 -3.52 -9.40
N THR A 225 14.48 -3.91 -10.13
CA THR A 225 15.89 -3.71 -9.74
C THR A 225 16.65 -3.04 -10.87
N GLY A 226 17.45 -2.04 -10.53
CA GLY A 226 18.42 -1.43 -11.44
C GLY A 226 19.81 -2.04 -11.25
N ASP A 227 20.67 -1.88 -12.25
CA ASP A 227 22.03 -2.45 -12.32
C ASP A 227 22.12 -3.95 -12.67
N PHE A 228 21.30 -4.41 -13.62
CA PHE A 228 21.67 -5.57 -14.44
C PHE A 228 22.70 -5.14 -15.51
N SER A 229 23.88 -4.70 -15.07
CA SER A 229 24.96 -4.30 -15.97
C SER A 229 25.43 -5.50 -16.79
N GLY A 230 25.03 -5.55 -18.06
CA GLY A 230 25.30 -6.66 -18.96
C GLY A 230 24.36 -6.64 -20.18
N GLY A 231 24.31 -7.76 -20.89
CA GLY A 231 23.43 -7.95 -22.03
C GLY A 231 23.42 -9.40 -22.51
N PHE A 232 22.59 -9.69 -23.51
CA PHE A 232 22.34 -11.04 -24.02
C PHE A 232 23.34 -11.51 -25.07
N THR A 233 24.36 -10.71 -25.40
CA THR A 233 25.36 -10.99 -26.44
C THR A 233 26.05 -12.36 -26.26
N ASN A 234 26.26 -12.79 -25.01
CA ASN A 234 26.86 -14.08 -24.64
C ASN A 234 25.89 -15.28 -24.61
N TRP A 235 24.59 -15.09 -24.88
CA TRP A 235 23.62 -16.18 -24.90
C TRP A 235 24.07 -17.28 -25.87
N ALA A 236 24.01 -18.53 -25.43
CA ALA A 236 24.41 -19.64 -26.28
C ALA A 236 23.30 -20.00 -27.28
N THR A 237 23.71 -20.45 -28.46
CA THR A 237 22.84 -21.03 -29.50
C THR A 237 22.68 -22.53 -29.28
N GLY A 238 21.80 -23.18 -30.05
CA GLY A 238 21.46 -24.59 -29.87
C GLY A 238 20.46 -24.82 -28.73
N MET A 239 19.74 -23.77 -28.31
CA MET A 239 18.82 -23.83 -27.16
C MET A 239 17.47 -24.39 -27.54
N THR A 240 16.89 -25.18 -26.65
CA THR A 240 15.52 -25.66 -26.72
C THR A 240 14.63 -24.76 -25.86
N LEU A 241 13.51 -24.31 -26.41
CA LEU A 241 12.46 -23.65 -25.63
C LEU A 241 11.55 -24.72 -25.03
N ALA A 242 11.33 -24.70 -23.72
CA ALA A 242 10.51 -25.70 -23.03
C ALA A 242 9.57 -25.12 -21.98
N LEU A 243 8.45 -25.82 -21.78
CA LEU A 243 7.43 -25.59 -20.77
C LEU A 243 7.24 -26.86 -19.90
N GLY A 244 6.85 -26.66 -18.65
CA GLY A 244 6.48 -27.68 -17.67
C GLY A 244 7.66 -28.40 -16.99
N ASN A 245 8.84 -28.39 -17.61
CA ASN A 245 10.07 -28.92 -17.03
C ASN A 245 11.32 -28.41 -17.77
N GLU A 246 12.50 -28.80 -17.28
CA GLU A 246 13.80 -28.56 -17.89
C GLU A 246 14.14 -29.60 -18.96
N VAL A 247 14.94 -29.23 -19.98
CA VAL A 247 15.16 -29.99 -21.23
C VAL A 247 15.70 -31.42 -20.98
N ASP A 248 16.52 -31.58 -19.94
CA ASP A 248 17.16 -32.84 -19.55
C ASP A 248 16.55 -33.46 -18.27
N TYR A 249 15.26 -33.23 -18.00
CA TYR A 249 14.56 -33.74 -16.79
C TYR A 249 14.63 -35.27 -16.62
N GLU A 250 14.80 -36.04 -17.71
CA GLU A 250 14.90 -37.51 -17.67
C GLU A 250 16.30 -38.00 -17.23
N SER A 251 17.30 -37.12 -17.19
CA SER A 251 18.65 -37.47 -16.76
C SER A 251 18.69 -37.82 -15.27
N SER A 252 19.44 -38.87 -14.90
CA SER A 252 19.54 -39.31 -13.50
C SER A 252 20.13 -38.27 -12.54
N SER A 253 20.82 -37.27 -13.08
CA SER A 253 21.32 -36.06 -12.40
C SER A 253 20.21 -35.08 -12.00
N ALA A 254 19.11 -35.02 -12.73
CA ALA A 254 17.96 -34.15 -12.40
C ALA A 254 17.08 -34.72 -11.27
N ARG A 255 17.26 -36.01 -10.95
CA ARG A 255 16.33 -36.82 -10.13
C ARG A 255 16.87 -37.19 -8.75
N LYS A 256 18.03 -36.66 -8.35
CA LYS A 256 18.67 -36.94 -7.06
C LYS A 256 19.28 -35.67 -6.45
N LEU A 257 18.61 -35.14 -5.44
CA LEU A 257 19.34 -34.67 -4.27
C LEU A 257 19.82 -35.93 -3.51
N ASN A 258 21.04 -35.90 -2.99
CA ASN A 258 21.54 -37.03 -2.21
C ASN A 258 20.94 -36.97 -0.80
N ALA A 259 20.91 -38.11 -0.10
CA ALA A 259 20.48 -38.16 1.30
C ALA A 259 21.48 -37.50 2.27
N ASP A 260 22.46 -36.77 1.75
CA ASP A 260 23.55 -36.11 2.46
C ASP A 260 23.30 -34.59 2.63
N ASP A 261 22.32 -34.02 1.93
CA ASP A 261 21.84 -32.62 2.11
C ASP A 261 20.98 -32.47 3.39
N VAL A 262 21.29 -33.26 4.42
CA VAL A 262 20.58 -33.32 5.70
C VAL A 262 21.37 -32.52 6.73
N ASP A 263 20.78 -31.40 7.15
CA ASP A 263 21.30 -30.58 8.24
C ASP A 263 21.68 -31.42 9.47
N ASN A 264 22.76 -31.02 10.16
CA ASN A 264 23.19 -31.59 11.45
C ASN A 264 22.15 -31.48 12.59
N ALA A 265 20.93 -31.02 12.31
CA ALA A 265 19.79 -30.92 13.22
C ALA A 265 18.84 -32.14 13.18
N GLY A 266 18.97 -33.07 12.22
CA GLY A 266 18.25 -34.36 12.22
C GLY A 266 16.74 -34.31 12.02
N THR A 267 16.14 -33.15 11.72
CA THR A 267 14.72 -33.03 11.34
C THR A 267 14.52 -33.29 9.86
N ILE A 268 14.18 -34.55 9.52
CA ILE A 268 13.72 -34.93 8.18
C ILE A 268 12.41 -34.18 7.88
N ARG A 269 12.45 -33.22 6.96
CA ARG A 269 11.23 -32.66 6.36
C ARG A 269 10.67 -33.69 5.36
N ASN A 270 9.62 -34.38 5.79
CA ASN A 270 8.73 -35.27 5.02
C ASN A 270 9.31 -36.56 4.41
N ASN A 271 9.30 -37.62 5.24
CA ASN A 271 8.60 -38.87 4.91
C ASN A 271 8.99 -39.63 3.61
N GLY A 272 10.27 -39.67 3.26
CA GLY A 272 10.83 -40.68 2.36
C GLY A 272 10.49 -40.56 0.85
N SER A 273 9.77 -39.52 0.43
CA SER A 273 9.62 -39.18 -0.98
C SER A 273 10.75 -38.25 -1.42
N VAL A 274 11.52 -38.63 -2.44
CA VAL A 274 12.44 -37.70 -3.12
C VAL A 274 11.60 -36.57 -3.70
N ALA A 275 11.82 -35.35 -3.23
CA ALA A 275 11.05 -34.18 -3.66
C ALA A 275 11.18 -33.97 -5.17
N SER A 276 10.07 -34.08 -5.89
CA SER A 276 10.09 -34.04 -7.36
C SER A 276 10.08 -32.61 -7.90
N ARG A 277 10.88 -32.37 -8.95
CA ARG A 277 10.91 -31.11 -9.73
C ARG A 277 9.68 -30.90 -10.63
N ASP A 278 8.75 -31.85 -10.63
CA ASP A 278 7.54 -31.79 -11.45
C ASP A 278 6.66 -30.59 -11.08
N TRP A 279 6.41 -29.72 -12.07
CA TRP A 279 5.39 -28.71 -11.97
C TRP A 279 4.05 -29.28 -12.45
N LEU A 280 2.98 -29.04 -11.67
CA LEU A 280 1.61 -29.43 -12.00
C LEU A 280 0.74 -28.18 -12.09
N GLY A 281 0.10 -28.00 -13.23
CA GLY A 281 -0.64 -26.77 -13.53
C GLY A 281 -1.07 -26.67 -14.98
N THR A 282 -1.79 -25.60 -15.30
CA THR A 282 -2.36 -25.33 -16.61
C THR A 282 -1.82 -24.03 -17.20
N TYR A 283 -1.40 -24.06 -18.47
CA TYR A 283 -1.11 -22.87 -19.26
C TYR A 283 -2.33 -22.47 -20.08
N HIS A 284 -2.64 -21.18 -20.10
CA HIS A 284 -3.62 -20.56 -21.00
C HIS A 284 -2.95 -19.76 -22.13
N MET A 285 -1.85 -19.09 -21.80
CA MET A 285 -1.07 -18.31 -22.76
C MET A 285 0.39 -18.29 -22.35
N VAL A 286 1.31 -18.38 -23.32
CA VAL A 286 2.73 -18.08 -23.15
C VAL A 286 3.19 -17.21 -24.32
N ALA A 287 3.75 -16.04 -24.03
CA ALA A 287 4.32 -15.11 -25.00
C ALA A 287 5.75 -14.74 -24.63
N ILE A 288 6.61 -14.62 -25.65
CA ILE A 288 8.03 -14.29 -25.48
C ILE A 288 8.37 -13.18 -26.46
N TYR A 289 8.95 -12.09 -25.94
CA TYR A 289 9.32 -10.91 -26.70
C TYR A 289 10.82 -10.65 -26.53
N CYS A 290 11.47 -10.28 -27.63
CA CYS A 290 12.79 -9.66 -27.59
C CYS A 290 12.62 -8.13 -27.65
N LYS A 291 11.95 -7.64 -26.59
CA LYS A 291 11.55 -6.26 -26.29
C LYS A 291 11.08 -6.25 -24.83
N ALA A 292 11.40 -5.21 -24.07
CA ALA A 292 10.83 -5.02 -22.74
C ALA A 292 9.47 -4.33 -22.86
N LEU A 293 8.41 -4.97 -22.36
CA LEU A 293 7.14 -4.27 -22.19
C LEU A 293 7.32 -3.19 -21.12
N SER A 294 7.05 -1.94 -21.48
CA SER A 294 7.04 -0.83 -20.52
C SER A 294 5.91 -0.99 -19.50
N ARG A 295 5.96 -0.28 -18.37
CA ARG A 295 4.84 -0.23 -17.40
C ARG A 295 3.49 0.09 -18.07
N SER A 296 3.48 0.95 -19.09
CA SER A 296 2.27 1.27 -19.87
C SER A 296 1.81 0.16 -20.83
N GLU A 297 2.69 -0.77 -21.18
CA GLU A 297 2.44 -2.01 -21.95
C GLU A 297 2.32 -3.24 -21.06
N VAL A 298 2.08 -3.03 -19.75
CA VAL A 298 1.60 -4.07 -18.85
C VAL A 298 0.34 -3.59 -18.13
N LEU A 299 0.39 -2.38 -17.58
CA LEU A 299 -0.61 -1.85 -16.65
C LEU A 299 -1.64 -0.92 -17.31
N GLY A 300 -1.49 -0.58 -18.60
CA GLY A 300 -2.41 0.34 -19.29
C GLY A 300 -2.59 1.68 -18.57
N SER A 301 -3.84 2.09 -18.31
CA SER A 301 -4.18 3.31 -17.56
C SER A 301 -3.85 3.25 -16.07
N ARG A 302 -3.47 2.06 -15.56
CA ARG A 302 -3.00 1.84 -14.19
C ARG A 302 -1.49 1.98 -14.04
N ALA A 303 -0.75 2.24 -15.11
CA ALA A 303 0.67 2.57 -14.99
C ALA A 303 0.81 3.86 -14.17
N PRO A 304 1.75 3.94 -13.20
CA PRO A 304 2.02 5.17 -12.47
C PRO A 304 2.40 6.29 -13.45
N GLY A 305 1.89 7.51 -13.19
CA GLY A 305 2.01 8.66 -14.08
C GLY A 305 3.48 8.93 -14.47
N GLY A 306 3.75 8.95 -15.77
CA GLY A 306 5.07 9.30 -16.27
C GLY A 306 5.42 10.77 -15.98
N LEU A 307 6.71 11.00 -15.71
CA LEU A 307 7.40 12.29 -15.49
C LEU A 307 6.56 13.57 -15.60
N ALA A 308 6.62 14.40 -14.54
CA ALA A 308 6.04 15.74 -14.49
C ALA A 308 6.24 16.54 -15.80
N PRO A 309 5.26 17.38 -16.20
CA PRO A 309 5.27 18.05 -17.49
C PRO A 309 6.62 18.72 -17.80
N LYS A 310 7.18 18.45 -18.98
CA LYS A 310 8.39 19.13 -19.42
C LYS A 310 8.10 20.61 -19.65
N ILE A 311 8.42 21.44 -18.66
CA ILE A 311 8.32 22.89 -18.75
C ILE A 311 9.31 23.35 -19.84
N GLY A 312 8.81 24.06 -20.85
CA GLY A 312 9.64 24.63 -21.92
C GLY A 312 10.59 25.68 -21.35
N LEU A 313 11.87 25.61 -21.72
CA LEU A 313 12.88 26.56 -21.29
C LEU A 313 12.63 27.93 -21.93
N ASP A 314 12.38 28.95 -21.10
CA ASP A 314 12.45 30.35 -21.50
C ASP A 314 13.66 31.03 -20.83
N LEU A 315 14.55 31.56 -21.65
CA LEU A 315 15.76 32.28 -21.22
C LEU A 315 15.52 33.79 -21.00
N ASN A 316 14.36 34.31 -21.42
CA ASN A 316 14.04 35.73 -21.33
C ASN A 316 13.21 36.09 -20.07
N VAL A 317 12.91 35.11 -19.22
CA VAL A 317 12.09 35.29 -18.03
C VAL A 317 12.66 36.37 -17.10
N GLN A 318 11.82 37.35 -16.76
CA GLN A 318 12.19 38.43 -15.85
C GLN A 318 11.98 38.00 -14.40
N VAL A 319 13.02 38.11 -13.56
CA VAL A 319 12.95 37.75 -12.14
C VAL A 319 12.54 38.98 -11.33
N THR A 320 11.24 39.15 -11.11
CA THR A 320 10.68 40.22 -10.28
C THR A 320 10.67 39.83 -8.79
N PRO A 321 10.53 40.81 -7.86
CA PRO A 321 10.30 40.52 -6.45
C PRO A 321 9.04 39.67 -6.23
N GLU A 322 7.97 39.93 -6.97
CA GLU A 322 6.70 39.20 -6.87
C GLU A 322 6.84 37.76 -7.38
N ARG A 323 7.62 37.53 -8.45
CA ARG A 323 7.95 36.19 -8.95
C ARG A 323 8.83 35.39 -7.99
N THR A 324 9.75 36.06 -7.31
CA THR A 324 10.59 35.46 -6.25
C THR A 324 9.74 35.09 -5.03
N LYS A 325 8.76 35.94 -4.67
CA LYS A 325 7.75 35.63 -3.65
C LYS A 325 6.84 34.47 -4.08
N ALA A 326 6.43 34.40 -5.34
CA ALA A 326 5.68 33.28 -5.90
C ALA A 326 6.46 31.95 -5.77
N LEU A 327 7.73 31.89 -6.17
CA LEU A 327 8.54 30.68 -6.03
C LEU A 327 8.72 30.27 -4.56
N THR A 328 8.85 31.24 -3.65
CA THR A 328 8.95 30.98 -2.20
C THR A 328 7.67 30.37 -1.65
N LEU A 329 6.50 30.91 -2.05
CA LEU A 329 5.18 30.40 -1.68
C LEU A 329 4.92 29.01 -2.26
N TYR A 330 5.24 28.82 -3.56
CA TYR A 330 5.16 27.54 -4.25
C TYR A 330 5.96 26.48 -3.49
N ARG A 331 7.25 26.74 -3.21
CA ARG A 331 8.14 25.78 -2.53
C ARG A 331 7.65 25.37 -1.14
N ARG A 332 7.01 26.27 -0.41
CA ARG A 332 6.47 25.99 0.92
C ARG A 332 5.20 25.14 0.89
N LEU A 333 4.34 25.39 -0.09
CA LEU A 333 3.09 24.66 -0.27
C LEU A 333 3.29 23.31 -0.96
N THR A 334 4.14 23.21 -1.97
CA THR A 334 4.36 21.95 -2.72
C THR A 334 5.46 21.05 -2.17
N GLY A 335 6.32 21.57 -1.28
CA GLY A 335 7.55 20.88 -0.86
C GLY A 335 8.56 20.66 -1.99
N THR A 336 8.36 21.24 -3.17
CA THR A 336 9.25 21.14 -4.34
C THR A 336 9.61 22.52 -4.89
N THR A 337 10.77 22.64 -5.54
CA THR A 337 11.07 23.84 -6.35
C THR A 337 10.62 23.62 -7.79
N THR A 338 10.30 24.70 -8.48
CA THR A 338 10.08 24.72 -9.94
C THR A 338 10.98 25.79 -10.59
N PRO A 339 11.37 25.69 -11.88
CA PRO A 339 12.19 26.71 -12.53
C PRO A 339 11.49 28.07 -12.60
N MET A 340 12.25 29.17 -12.62
CA MET A 340 11.69 30.53 -12.67
C MET A 340 10.78 30.78 -13.88
N TYR A 341 10.98 30.08 -15.00
CA TYR A 341 10.17 30.19 -16.22
C TYR A 341 8.88 29.35 -16.21
N ASP A 342 8.53 28.68 -15.10
CA ASP A 342 7.26 27.96 -14.96
C ASP A 342 6.06 28.92 -15.15
N PRO A 343 5.10 28.62 -16.05
CA PRO A 343 3.86 29.38 -16.20
C PRO A 343 3.05 29.54 -14.91
N ASP A 344 3.10 28.57 -13.99
CA ASP A 344 2.43 28.66 -12.69
C ASP A 344 2.96 29.85 -11.87
N LEU A 345 4.27 30.12 -11.92
CA LEU A 345 4.86 31.27 -11.25
C LEU A 345 4.43 32.59 -11.88
N THR A 346 4.20 32.64 -13.20
CA THR A 346 3.62 33.82 -13.86
C THR A 346 2.18 34.08 -13.38
N THR A 347 1.37 33.03 -13.24
CA THR A 347 0.01 33.14 -12.70
C THR A 347 0.02 33.62 -11.24
N MET A 348 0.86 33.04 -10.40
CA MET A 348 1.05 33.46 -9.00
C MET A 348 1.58 34.89 -8.89
N GLU A 349 2.51 35.30 -9.74
CA GLU A 349 3.06 36.67 -9.78
C GLU A 349 1.96 37.71 -10.05
N ASN A 350 1.03 37.42 -10.96
CA ASN A 350 -0.11 38.30 -11.25
C ASN A 350 -1.06 38.45 -10.05
N TYR A 351 -1.39 37.35 -9.38
CA TYR A 351 -2.20 37.37 -8.15
C TYR A 351 -1.51 38.14 -7.00
N ILE A 352 -0.19 38.01 -6.85
CA ILE A 352 0.59 38.77 -5.87
C ILE A 352 0.56 40.27 -6.20
N LYS A 353 0.67 40.66 -7.48
CA LYS A 353 0.58 42.06 -7.93
C LYS A 353 -0.80 42.67 -7.71
N SER A 354 -1.88 41.88 -7.77
CA SER A 354 -3.24 42.34 -7.44
C SER A 354 -3.57 42.28 -5.94
N GLY A 355 -2.62 41.86 -5.09
CA GLY A 355 -2.82 41.72 -3.64
C GLY A 355 -3.58 40.45 -3.20
N ASP A 356 -3.95 39.57 -4.14
CA ASP A 356 -4.68 38.33 -3.86
C ASP A 356 -3.71 37.18 -3.59
N LEU A 357 -3.11 37.21 -2.39
CA LEU A 357 -2.12 36.19 -2.01
C LEU A 357 -2.76 34.79 -1.87
N VAL A 358 -4.04 34.69 -1.53
CA VAL A 358 -4.71 33.38 -1.35
C VAL A 358 -4.92 32.70 -2.69
N SER A 359 -5.33 33.41 -3.75
CA SER A 359 -5.38 32.83 -5.10
C SER A 359 -3.98 32.46 -5.62
N ALA A 360 -2.93 33.20 -5.25
CA ALA A 360 -1.55 32.78 -5.54
C ALA A 360 -1.20 31.47 -4.81
N ALA A 361 -1.58 31.31 -3.54
CA ALA A 361 -1.38 30.07 -2.79
C ALA A 361 -2.17 28.89 -3.39
N HIS A 362 -3.39 29.14 -3.86
CA HIS A 362 -4.26 28.14 -4.48
C HIS A 362 -3.64 27.50 -5.73
N VAL A 363 -2.93 28.28 -6.56
CA VAL A 363 -2.17 27.73 -7.70
C VAL A 363 -1.16 26.67 -7.26
N ALA A 364 -0.55 26.82 -6.08
CA ALA A 364 0.42 25.86 -5.55
C ALA A 364 -0.25 24.65 -4.86
N THR A 365 -1.36 24.82 -4.15
CA THR A 365 -2.10 23.70 -3.52
C THR A 365 -2.86 22.84 -4.51
N ASP A 366 -3.09 23.30 -5.74
CA ASP A 366 -3.55 22.42 -6.82
C ASP A 366 -2.44 21.47 -7.34
N LYS A 367 -1.15 21.71 -7.06
CA LYS A 367 -0.06 20.90 -7.62
C LYS A 367 0.19 19.61 -6.83
N SER A 368 0.58 18.56 -7.56
CA SER A 368 0.91 17.24 -7.03
C SER A 368 1.83 17.26 -5.80
N GLY A 369 2.80 18.19 -5.74
CA GLY A 369 3.70 18.31 -4.59
C GLY A 369 2.98 18.55 -3.27
N PHE A 370 1.89 19.32 -3.26
CA PHE A 370 1.09 19.57 -2.05
C PHE A 370 0.51 18.25 -1.49
N TYR A 371 -0.05 17.40 -2.34
CA TYR A 371 -0.64 16.12 -1.96
C TYR A 371 0.39 15.03 -1.66
N ASN A 372 1.47 14.94 -2.44
CA ASN A 372 2.45 13.85 -2.36
C ASN A 372 3.63 14.14 -1.42
N ARG A 373 3.79 15.38 -0.94
CA ARG A 373 4.85 15.76 0.01
C ARG A 373 4.27 16.51 1.20
N THR A 374 3.72 17.70 1.02
CA THR A 374 3.34 18.57 2.13
C THR A 374 2.25 17.96 3.03
N LEU A 375 1.20 17.39 2.43
CA LEU A 375 0.15 16.68 3.16
C LEU A 375 0.60 15.30 3.67
N VAL A 376 1.48 14.60 2.93
CA VAL A 376 2.09 13.34 3.39
C VAL A 376 2.93 13.59 4.64
N ASP A 377 3.90 14.52 4.62
CA ASP A 377 4.74 14.86 5.77
C ASP A 377 3.89 15.30 6.98
N PHE A 378 2.89 16.15 6.75
CA PHE A 378 1.95 16.64 7.76
C PHE A 378 1.18 15.50 8.43
N ALA A 379 0.64 14.57 7.64
CA ALA A 379 -0.19 13.48 8.14
C ALA A 379 0.63 12.33 8.72
N THR A 380 1.72 11.95 8.06
CA THR A 380 2.62 10.87 8.50
C THR A 380 3.19 11.17 9.87
N THR A 381 3.53 12.44 10.16
CA THR A 381 3.94 12.92 11.50
C THR A 381 2.94 12.57 12.62
N MET A 382 1.64 12.43 12.32
CA MET A 382 0.60 12.04 13.29
C MET A 382 0.24 10.54 13.25
N SER A 383 0.77 9.79 12.29
CA SER A 383 0.43 8.36 12.05
C SER A 383 1.32 7.38 12.80
N ASN A 384 2.42 7.84 13.41
CA ASN A 384 3.42 7.00 14.06
C ASN A 384 3.91 7.58 15.39
N ARG A 385 4.43 6.70 16.25
CA ARG A 385 4.81 7.01 17.64
C ARG A 385 5.99 7.97 17.78
N ASP A 386 6.88 8.01 16.79
CA ASP A 386 8.10 8.82 16.81
C ASP A 386 7.87 10.26 16.29
N GLU A 387 6.62 10.60 15.94
CA GLU A 387 6.20 11.89 15.38
C GLU A 387 7.08 12.34 14.19
N THR A 388 7.49 11.38 13.34
CA THR A 388 8.41 11.63 12.23
C THR A 388 7.69 11.57 10.87
N PRO A 389 7.99 12.47 9.90
CA PRO A 389 7.47 12.38 8.54
C PRO A 389 8.11 11.23 7.73
N ARG A 390 9.10 10.51 8.30
CA ARG A 390 9.88 9.47 7.59
C ARG A 390 9.22 8.07 7.58
N ALA A 391 8.08 7.89 8.23
CA ALA A 391 7.36 6.61 8.16
C ALA A 391 6.70 6.40 6.79
N GLU A 392 6.36 5.15 6.45
CA GLU A 392 5.70 4.85 5.18
C GLU A 392 4.31 5.50 5.07
N LEU A 393 3.90 5.81 3.82
CA LEU A 393 2.51 6.08 3.48
C LEU A 393 1.63 4.92 3.99
N ASN A 394 0.53 5.23 4.66
CA ASN A 394 -0.36 4.28 5.32
C ASN A 394 -1.83 4.78 5.27
N ASP A 395 -2.76 4.02 5.86
CA ASP A 395 -4.20 4.31 5.84
C ASP A 395 -4.57 5.63 6.54
N PHE A 396 -3.90 5.97 7.64
CA PHE A 396 -4.01 7.28 8.29
C PHE A 396 -3.57 8.41 7.35
N THR A 397 -2.36 8.32 6.80
CA THR A 397 -1.80 9.35 5.91
C THR A 397 -2.68 9.52 4.66
N ALA A 398 -3.11 8.42 4.03
CA ALA A 398 -3.99 8.45 2.86
C ALA A 398 -5.36 9.08 3.18
N MET A 399 -5.91 8.86 4.38
CA MET A 399 -7.16 9.49 4.80
C MET A 399 -7.03 11.00 4.95
N VAL A 400 -5.94 11.52 5.53
CA VAL A 400 -5.72 12.97 5.63
C VAL A 400 -5.53 13.61 4.24
N VAL A 401 -4.73 13.00 3.36
CA VAL A 401 -4.54 13.51 1.99
C VAL A 401 -5.87 13.50 1.22
N GLY A 402 -6.66 12.43 1.35
CA GLY A 402 -7.98 12.31 0.72
C GLY A 402 -8.99 13.35 1.21
N VAL A 403 -9.11 13.54 2.53
CA VAL A 403 -9.99 14.57 3.14
C VAL A 403 -9.61 15.98 2.71
N ALA A 404 -8.30 16.29 2.66
CA ALA A 404 -7.82 17.60 2.21
C ALA A 404 -8.03 17.83 0.70
N ARG A 405 -7.92 16.78 -0.12
CA ARG A 405 -8.13 16.85 -1.57
C ARG A 405 -9.60 16.98 -1.96
N ASP A 406 -10.46 16.21 -1.32
CA ASP A 406 -11.90 16.19 -1.62
C ASP A 406 -12.66 17.34 -0.91
N ASP A 407 -11.93 18.32 -0.36
CA ASP A 407 -12.44 19.51 0.32
C ASP A 407 -13.43 19.19 1.49
N ILE A 408 -13.23 18.05 2.14
CA ILE A 408 -14.07 17.53 3.23
C ILE A 408 -13.78 18.26 4.55
N ASN A 409 -14.82 18.40 5.38
CA ASN A 409 -14.74 18.95 6.73
C ASN A 409 -13.75 18.14 7.59
N ALA A 410 -12.67 18.77 8.06
CA ALA A 410 -11.61 18.10 8.80
C ALA A 410 -12.05 17.46 10.14
N LYS A 411 -13.24 17.75 10.68
CA LYS A 411 -13.79 16.97 11.81
C LYS A 411 -13.94 15.49 11.47
N GLU A 412 -14.20 15.14 10.20
CA GLU A 412 -14.31 13.76 9.75
C GLU A 412 -12.98 12.99 9.82
N LEU A 413 -11.84 13.67 10.04
CA LEU A 413 -10.59 13.01 10.45
C LEU A 413 -10.74 12.24 11.78
N LEU A 414 -11.75 12.57 12.59
CA LEU A 414 -12.03 11.87 13.86
C LEU A 414 -13.42 11.21 13.89
N THR A 415 -14.38 11.70 13.11
CA THR A 415 -15.75 11.16 13.09
C THR A 415 -16.10 10.37 11.81
N GLY A 416 -15.21 10.36 10.81
CA GLY A 416 -15.46 9.74 9.52
C GLY A 416 -15.49 8.21 9.60
N ASN A 417 -16.55 7.60 9.05
CA ASN A 417 -16.64 6.16 8.86
C ASN A 417 -16.28 5.80 7.42
N TYR A 418 -15.02 5.98 7.02
CA TYR A 418 -14.50 5.54 5.73
C TYR A 418 -12.97 5.43 5.74
N LEU A 419 -12.42 4.89 4.65
CA LEU A 419 -10.98 4.80 4.40
C LEU A 419 -10.70 5.20 2.95
N TYR A 420 -9.48 5.70 2.69
CA TYR A 420 -9.02 6.06 1.35
C TYR A 420 -8.07 4.98 0.80
N VAL A 421 -8.19 4.69 -0.49
CA VAL A 421 -7.40 3.70 -1.25
C VAL A 421 -7.11 4.22 -2.66
N GLY A 422 -6.17 3.59 -3.37
CA GLY A 422 -5.96 3.80 -4.80
C GLY A 422 -7.11 3.28 -5.67
N ASP A 423 -7.62 4.13 -6.57
CA ASP A 423 -8.68 3.79 -7.54
C ASP A 423 -8.25 2.61 -8.43
N ILE A 424 -9.08 1.57 -8.48
CA ILE A 424 -8.84 0.34 -9.25
C ILE A 424 -8.72 0.56 -10.76
N ARG A 425 -9.14 1.72 -11.28
CA ARG A 425 -9.05 2.10 -12.70
C ARG A 425 -7.76 2.86 -13.03
N LYS A 426 -7.10 3.41 -12.01
CA LYS A 426 -5.88 4.26 -12.09
C LYS A 426 -4.65 3.65 -11.43
N THR A 427 -4.80 2.56 -10.66
CA THR A 427 -3.72 1.96 -9.87
C THR A 427 -3.65 0.45 -10.06
N ALA A 428 -2.41 -0.06 -10.12
CA ALA A 428 -2.06 -1.46 -10.14
C ALA A 428 -1.21 -1.75 -8.90
N VAL A 429 -1.88 -1.72 -7.75
CA VAL A 429 -1.31 -1.96 -6.42
C VAL A 429 -2.04 -3.12 -5.76
N ARG A 430 -1.36 -3.81 -4.84
CA ARG A 430 -1.98 -4.78 -3.92
C ARG A 430 -3.17 -4.15 -3.21
N ARG A 431 -4.27 -4.88 -3.02
CA ARG A 431 -5.57 -4.29 -2.62
C ARG A 431 -6.53 -5.22 -1.88
N ASN A 432 -6.12 -6.43 -1.52
CA ASN A 432 -6.97 -7.31 -0.73
C ASN A 432 -7.20 -6.69 0.65
N MET A 433 -8.46 -6.51 1.05
CA MET A 433 -8.80 -5.76 2.27
C MET A 433 -8.22 -6.42 3.54
N GLN A 434 -8.18 -7.74 3.59
CA GLN A 434 -7.53 -8.49 4.67
C GLN A 434 -6.01 -8.36 4.58
N GLU A 435 -5.41 -8.88 3.51
CA GLU A 435 -3.96 -9.10 3.41
C GLU A 435 -3.17 -7.80 3.28
N ASP A 436 -3.70 -6.82 2.52
CA ASP A 436 -2.93 -5.66 2.04
C ASP A 436 -3.25 -4.33 2.74
N ILE A 437 -4.32 -4.31 3.55
CA ILE A 437 -4.84 -3.10 4.22
C ILE A 437 -5.02 -3.32 5.73
N LEU A 438 -5.70 -4.39 6.15
CA LEU A 438 -6.01 -4.62 7.58
C LEU A 438 -4.96 -5.44 8.34
N MET A 439 -4.17 -6.27 7.65
CA MET A 439 -3.05 -7.04 8.24
C MET A 439 -1.66 -6.52 7.85
N SER A 440 -1.55 -5.56 6.94
CA SER A 440 -0.25 -5.04 6.47
C SER A 440 -0.34 -3.60 5.96
N ASN A 441 0.77 -3.07 5.44
CA ASN A 441 0.81 -1.76 4.78
C ASN A 441 0.98 -1.87 3.24
N ASN A 442 0.81 -3.08 2.67
CA ASN A 442 1.17 -3.38 1.28
C ASN A 442 0.55 -2.42 0.25
N HIS A 443 -0.75 -2.12 0.40
CA HIS A 443 -1.48 -1.24 -0.52
C HIS A 443 -0.86 0.16 -0.60
N TYR A 444 -0.56 0.73 0.56
CA TYR A 444 -0.07 2.11 0.70
C TYR A 444 1.44 2.22 0.40
N SER A 445 2.22 1.21 0.81
CA SER A 445 3.62 1.08 0.43
C SER A 445 3.76 0.95 -1.11
N ASP A 446 2.92 0.15 -1.78
CA ASP A 446 2.90 0.05 -3.25
C ASP A 446 2.54 1.39 -3.93
N LEU A 447 1.57 2.16 -3.40
CA LEU A 447 1.23 3.48 -3.94
C LEU A 447 2.43 4.43 -3.95
N SER A 448 3.17 4.48 -2.83
CA SER A 448 4.34 5.33 -2.68
C SER A 448 5.53 4.82 -3.51
N ARG A 449 5.87 3.52 -3.39
CA ARG A 449 6.98 2.85 -4.07
C ARG A 449 6.90 2.93 -5.59
N LEU A 450 5.71 2.80 -6.16
CA LEU A 450 5.49 2.88 -7.61
C LEU A 450 5.38 4.33 -8.12
N GLY A 451 5.26 5.32 -7.22
CA GLY A 451 5.21 6.74 -7.54
C GLY A 451 3.87 7.20 -8.11
N TYR A 452 2.75 6.69 -7.59
CA TYR A 452 1.43 7.18 -7.96
C TYR A 452 1.16 8.56 -7.35
N ASP A 453 0.56 9.46 -8.15
CA ASP A 453 0.12 10.76 -7.67
C ASP A 453 -1.15 10.63 -6.81
N LEU A 454 -1.02 10.87 -5.50
CA LEU A 454 -2.14 10.80 -4.55
C LEU A 454 -3.26 11.80 -4.86
N LYS A 455 -2.97 12.92 -5.54
CA LYS A 455 -4.00 13.83 -6.06
C LYS A 455 -4.91 13.08 -7.03
N ASP A 456 -4.34 12.37 -7.98
CA ASP A 456 -5.09 11.76 -9.07
C ASP A 456 -5.71 10.41 -8.68
N VAL A 457 -5.08 9.63 -7.80
CA VAL A 457 -5.44 8.22 -7.60
C VAL A 457 -6.25 7.88 -6.37
N LEU A 458 -6.24 8.69 -5.31
CA LEU A 458 -6.98 8.33 -4.08
C LEU A 458 -8.50 8.37 -4.30
N VAL A 459 -9.24 7.52 -3.59
CA VAL A 459 -10.72 7.51 -3.57
C VAL A 459 -11.22 6.87 -2.27
N LYS A 460 -12.42 7.24 -1.82
CA LYS A 460 -13.09 6.56 -0.70
C LYS A 460 -13.44 5.12 -1.09
N TYR A 461 -13.21 4.18 -0.18
CA TYR A 461 -13.68 2.79 -0.30
C TYR A 461 -15.18 2.67 0.08
N PRO A 462 -15.97 1.74 -0.51
CA PRO A 462 -15.59 0.78 -1.54
C PRO A 462 -15.45 1.42 -2.91
N VAL A 463 -14.47 0.94 -3.68
CA VAL A 463 -14.32 1.33 -5.09
C VAL A 463 -15.21 0.42 -5.92
N ASN A 464 -16.40 0.89 -6.27
CA ASN A 464 -17.35 0.14 -7.09
C ASN A 464 -17.81 0.94 -8.32
N ASP A 465 -18.21 0.24 -9.38
CA ASP A 465 -18.64 0.86 -10.65
C ASP A 465 -20.01 1.56 -10.56
N ASN A 466 -20.72 1.42 -9.45
CA ASN A 466 -21.98 2.11 -9.18
C ASN A 466 -21.92 2.89 -7.84
N PRO A 467 -21.35 4.10 -7.82
CA PRO A 467 -21.15 4.88 -6.60
C PRO A 467 -22.46 5.34 -5.92
N ALA A 468 -23.62 5.22 -6.58
CA ALA A 468 -24.90 5.70 -6.04
C ALA A 468 -25.43 4.88 -4.84
N ASN A 469 -25.01 3.61 -4.69
CA ASN A 469 -25.57 2.67 -3.70
C ASN A 469 -24.54 2.14 -2.67
N SER A 470 -23.29 2.61 -2.70
CA SER A 470 -22.25 2.17 -1.77
C SER A 470 -22.04 3.16 -0.64
N VAL A 471 -22.44 2.79 0.57
CA VAL A 471 -22.07 3.52 1.78
C VAL A 471 -20.62 3.19 2.12
N SER A 472 -19.72 4.16 1.97
CA SER A 472 -18.35 4.06 2.49
C SER A 472 -18.37 3.75 3.99
N LYS A 473 -17.56 2.77 4.40
CA LYS A 473 -17.41 2.34 5.79
C LYS A 473 -15.96 1.91 6.04
N GLN A 474 -15.46 2.18 7.24
CA GLN A 474 -14.28 1.51 7.75
C GLN A 474 -14.55 0.01 7.87
N LYS A 475 -13.53 -0.80 7.59
CA LYS A 475 -13.57 -2.25 7.72
C LYS A 475 -12.72 -2.69 8.90
N ILE A 476 -13.10 -3.81 9.48
CA ILE A 476 -12.32 -4.54 10.48
C ILE A 476 -12.40 -6.02 10.14
N MET A 477 -11.49 -6.81 10.70
CA MET A 477 -11.36 -8.23 10.44
C MET A 477 -11.36 -8.98 11.77
N ARG A 478 -11.90 -10.20 11.79
CA ARG A 478 -11.69 -11.17 12.87
C ARG A 478 -10.45 -12.01 12.57
N GLY A 479 -9.78 -12.56 13.59
CA GLY A 479 -8.57 -13.38 13.42
C GLY A 479 -8.68 -14.62 12.51
N ASP A 480 -9.88 -15.02 12.07
CA ASP A 480 -10.11 -16.05 11.03
C ASP A 480 -10.20 -15.50 9.60
N GLY A 481 -9.95 -14.21 9.40
CA GLY A 481 -9.97 -13.52 8.11
C GLY A 481 -11.32 -12.90 7.72
N VAL A 482 -12.39 -13.15 8.48
CA VAL A 482 -13.72 -12.65 8.10
C VAL A 482 -13.80 -11.13 8.27
N LEU A 483 -14.20 -10.43 7.21
CA LEU A 483 -14.34 -8.98 7.15
C LEU A 483 -15.71 -8.51 7.64
N PHE A 484 -15.72 -7.44 8.42
CA PHE A 484 -16.90 -6.78 8.97
C PHE A 484 -16.87 -5.26 8.70
N ASP A 485 -18.04 -4.63 8.76
CA ASP A 485 -18.11 -3.18 8.97
C ASP A 485 -17.57 -2.86 10.38
N HIS A 486 -16.79 -1.79 10.51
CA HIS A 486 -16.24 -1.39 11.79
C HIS A 486 -17.37 -0.98 12.76
N PRO A 487 -17.52 -1.61 13.95
CA PRO A 487 -18.69 -1.42 14.81
C PRO A 487 -18.65 -0.14 15.66
N ASP A 488 -17.47 0.43 15.90
CA ASP A 488 -17.27 1.69 16.65
C ASP A 488 -16.22 2.59 15.94
N PRO A 489 -16.51 3.07 14.72
CA PRO A 489 -15.54 3.80 13.88
C PRO A 489 -15.29 5.22 14.38
N ALA A 490 -14.05 5.67 14.28
CA ALA A 490 -13.60 6.99 14.73
C ALA A 490 -12.49 7.55 13.83
N GLY A 491 -12.69 7.55 12.51
CA GLY A 491 -11.79 8.13 11.53
C GLY A 491 -10.35 7.65 11.69
N LEU A 492 -9.42 8.59 11.82
CA LEU A 492 -7.98 8.32 11.93
C LEU A 492 -7.62 7.48 13.16
N ILE A 493 -8.32 7.62 14.30
CA ILE A 493 -7.90 6.92 15.52
C ILE A 493 -8.31 5.44 15.55
N THR A 494 -9.12 4.97 14.60
CA THR A 494 -9.42 3.55 14.34
C THR A 494 -8.66 2.95 13.15
N THR A 495 -7.77 3.72 12.51
CA THR A 495 -6.89 3.20 11.44
C THR A 495 -5.92 2.13 11.98
N ARG A 496 -5.48 1.24 11.08
CA ARG A 496 -4.45 0.25 11.40
C ARG A 496 -3.16 0.94 11.83
N ALA A 497 -2.74 2.02 11.15
CA ALA A 497 -1.56 2.79 11.52
C ALA A 497 -1.62 3.30 12.97
N PHE A 498 -2.66 4.06 13.34
CA PHE A 498 -2.79 4.64 14.69
C PHE A 498 -2.92 3.55 15.76
N MET A 499 -3.73 2.52 15.53
CA MET A 499 -3.89 1.41 16.47
C MET A 499 -2.59 0.61 16.64
N SER A 500 -1.82 0.38 15.58
CA SER A 500 -0.50 -0.28 15.69
C SER A 500 0.50 0.57 16.47
N ALA A 501 0.52 1.89 16.30
CA ALA A 501 1.40 2.77 17.08
C ALA A 501 0.99 2.89 18.56
N HIS A 502 -0.31 2.88 18.85
CA HIS A 502 -0.83 3.34 20.15
C HIS A 502 -1.62 2.32 20.98
N ALA A 503 -2.19 1.27 20.37
CA ALA A 503 -2.94 0.22 21.06
C ALA A 503 -2.10 -1.02 21.42
N ILE A 504 -0.82 -1.09 21.02
CA ILE A 504 0.11 -2.16 21.42
C ILE A 504 0.34 -2.16 22.94
N ALA A 505 0.18 -3.35 23.53
CA ALA A 505 0.35 -3.63 24.96
C ALA A 505 -0.47 -2.72 25.90
N GLY A 506 -0.10 -2.70 27.19
CA GLY A 506 -0.67 -1.82 28.21
C GLY A 506 -2.19 -1.88 28.35
N THR A 507 -2.77 -0.76 28.78
CA THR A 507 -4.20 -0.65 29.11
C THR A 507 -4.85 0.57 28.43
N ASN A 508 -4.52 0.77 27.14
CA ASN A 508 -5.06 1.81 26.24
C ASN A 508 -4.97 3.29 26.69
N ARG A 509 -4.20 3.62 27.74
CA ARG A 509 -3.93 5.02 28.15
C ARG A 509 -3.24 5.85 27.07
N ARG A 510 -2.32 5.22 26.32
CA ARG A 510 -1.58 5.85 25.22
C ARG A 510 -2.50 6.34 24.09
N LEU A 511 -3.63 5.68 23.84
CA LEU A 511 -4.61 6.12 22.84
C LEU A 511 -5.26 7.45 23.25
N VAL A 512 -5.55 7.66 24.54
CA VAL A 512 -6.03 8.95 25.07
C VAL A 512 -4.95 10.01 24.93
N GLU A 513 -3.73 9.71 25.40
CA GLU A 513 -2.58 10.62 25.33
C GLU A 513 -2.34 11.14 23.91
N TYR A 514 -2.17 10.22 22.94
CA TYR A 514 -1.87 10.60 21.57
C TYR A 514 -3.09 11.19 20.84
N THR A 515 -4.33 10.91 21.24
CA THR A 515 -5.48 11.68 20.70
C THR A 515 -5.40 13.15 21.13
N PHE A 516 -5.02 13.44 22.38
CA PHE A 516 -4.83 14.82 22.86
C PHE A 516 -3.60 15.48 22.23
N ARG A 517 -2.51 14.73 22.07
CA ARG A 517 -1.26 15.22 21.46
C ARG A 517 -1.42 15.53 19.97
N GLU A 518 -2.01 14.62 19.20
CA GLU A 518 -2.13 14.80 17.76
C GLU A 518 -3.20 15.82 17.38
N PHE A 519 -4.38 15.76 18.00
CA PHE A 519 -5.53 16.54 17.53
C PHE A 519 -5.84 17.79 18.37
N LEU A 520 -5.30 17.90 19.60
CA LEU A 520 -5.44 19.09 20.45
C LEU A 520 -4.10 19.77 20.77
N CYS A 521 -2.98 19.22 20.26
CA CYS A 521 -1.63 19.75 20.42
C CYS A 521 -1.22 19.92 21.90
N GLN A 522 -1.66 19.02 22.79
CA GLN A 522 -1.31 19.05 24.20
C GLN A 522 -0.77 17.70 24.72
N PRO A 523 0.53 17.64 25.09
CA PRO A 523 1.09 16.47 25.76
C PRO A 523 0.58 16.34 27.20
N ILE A 524 0.73 15.14 27.77
CA ILE A 524 0.14 14.74 29.06
C ILE A 524 0.42 15.67 30.24
N ASN A 525 1.62 16.24 30.32
CA ASN A 525 2.01 17.17 31.38
C ASN A 525 1.23 18.50 31.38
N MET A 526 0.56 18.83 30.28
CA MET A 526 -0.19 20.10 30.15
C MET A 526 -1.65 19.98 30.59
N TRP A 527 -2.21 18.76 30.63
CA TRP A 527 -3.59 18.52 31.05
C TRP A 527 -3.76 17.66 32.31
N ALA A 528 -2.65 17.22 32.91
CA ALA A 528 -2.63 16.59 34.22
C ALA A 528 -3.26 17.51 35.30
N ASP A 529 -4.25 17.04 36.05
CA ASP A 529 -4.96 17.80 37.08
C ASP A 529 -5.09 16.98 38.37
N ALA A 530 -4.35 17.36 39.42
CA ALA A 530 -4.39 16.68 40.71
C ALA A 530 -5.74 16.80 41.44
N ASN A 531 -6.58 17.77 41.05
CA ASN A 531 -7.92 17.96 41.61
C ASN A 531 -8.97 17.05 40.96
N ALA A 532 -8.67 16.47 39.78
CA ALA A 532 -9.59 15.60 39.07
C ALA A 532 -9.95 14.35 39.94
N PRO A 533 -11.20 13.87 39.90
CA PRO A 533 -11.62 12.71 40.70
C PRO A 533 -10.84 11.44 40.34
N ASP A 534 -10.37 10.69 41.34
CA ASP A 534 -9.61 9.46 41.15
C ASP A 534 -10.48 8.18 41.08
N ALA A 535 -11.82 8.34 41.14
CA ALA A 535 -12.80 7.26 41.14
C ALA A 535 -12.80 6.38 39.86
N MET A 536 -12.23 6.86 38.76
CA MET A 536 -12.04 6.07 37.53
C MET A 536 -10.59 5.59 37.32
N VAL A 537 -9.66 5.91 38.23
CA VAL A 537 -8.28 5.42 38.17
C VAL A 537 -8.26 3.92 38.42
N GLY A 538 -7.60 3.18 37.54
CA GLY A 538 -7.64 1.72 37.50
C GLY A 538 -7.10 1.00 38.73
N ARG A 539 -7.51 -0.26 38.87
CA ARG A 539 -6.93 -1.22 39.84
C ARG A 539 -5.44 -1.48 39.58
N ASP A 540 -4.97 -1.23 38.37
CA ASP A 540 -3.58 -1.39 37.92
C ASP A 540 -2.63 -0.24 38.33
N VAL A 541 -3.10 0.70 39.15
CA VAL A 541 -2.34 1.87 39.62
C VAL A 541 -2.13 1.81 41.13
N ASP A 542 -0.86 1.74 41.54
CA ASP A 542 -0.45 1.74 42.95
C ASP A 542 -0.83 3.06 43.63
N ARG A 543 -1.45 2.96 44.81
CA ARG A 543 -1.88 4.10 45.64
C ARG A 543 -0.90 4.41 46.77
N TYR A 544 0.15 3.61 46.93
CA TYR A 544 1.27 3.81 47.85
C TYR A 544 2.60 3.62 47.12
N PRO A 545 2.89 4.37 46.03
CA PRO A 545 4.10 4.21 45.23
C PRO A 545 5.38 4.41 46.06
N GLY A 546 6.05 3.31 46.41
CA GLY A 546 7.18 3.29 47.34
C GLY A 546 6.78 3.41 48.82
N GLY A 547 5.59 2.92 49.19
CA GLY A 547 5.00 3.00 50.53
C GLY A 547 4.31 4.35 50.86
N TYR A 548 4.32 5.32 49.94
CA TYR A 548 3.98 6.72 50.26
C TYR A 548 2.78 7.26 49.47
N ASN A 549 1.59 7.27 50.09
CA ASN A 549 0.34 7.71 49.46
C ASN A 549 0.34 9.17 48.94
N PRO A 550 0.95 10.17 49.60
CA PRO A 550 0.94 11.53 49.07
C PRO A 550 1.59 11.67 47.69
N LYS A 551 2.53 10.78 47.32
CA LYS A 551 3.08 10.72 45.95
C LYS A 551 2.04 10.23 44.93
N PHE A 552 1.15 9.31 45.30
CA PHE A 552 -0.01 9.02 44.45
C PHE A 552 -0.87 10.27 44.28
N GLN A 553 -1.26 10.93 45.38
CA GLN A 553 -2.19 12.07 45.35
C GLN A 553 -1.66 13.29 44.58
N THR A 554 -0.36 13.60 44.66
CA THR A 554 0.21 14.79 44.01
C THR A 554 0.84 14.52 42.65
N THR A 555 1.31 13.29 42.38
CA THR A 555 2.13 12.99 41.19
C THR A 555 1.46 12.00 40.23
N CYS A 556 0.99 10.85 40.73
CA CYS A 556 0.41 9.83 39.84
C CYS A 556 -1.03 10.16 39.45
N ARG A 557 -1.83 10.63 40.41
CA ARG A 557 -3.26 10.95 40.24
C ARG A 557 -3.49 12.02 39.18
N SER A 558 -2.63 13.03 39.07
CA SER A 558 -2.84 14.16 38.15
C SER A 558 -2.98 13.72 36.70
N CYS A 559 -2.10 12.83 36.24
CA CYS A 559 -2.20 12.22 34.91
C CYS A 559 -3.28 11.14 34.84
N HIS A 560 -3.34 10.26 35.85
CA HIS A 560 -4.22 9.09 35.82
C HIS A 560 -5.71 9.43 35.92
N ALA A 561 -6.11 10.42 36.71
CA ALA A 561 -7.52 10.78 36.87
C ALA A 561 -8.16 11.14 35.52
N VAL A 562 -7.45 11.92 34.68
CA VAL A 562 -7.92 12.34 33.35
C VAL A 562 -7.81 11.20 32.32
N MET A 563 -6.69 10.47 32.27
CA MET A 563 -6.53 9.36 31.32
C MET A 563 -7.51 8.23 31.58
N ASP A 564 -7.61 7.80 32.83
CA ASP A 564 -8.32 6.58 33.19
C ASP A 564 -9.85 6.78 33.13
N SER A 565 -10.33 8.03 33.25
CA SER A 565 -11.73 8.37 33.00
C SER A 565 -12.09 8.35 31.51
N MET A 566 -11.14 8.59 30.60
CA MET A 566 -11.35 8.61 29.14
C MET A 566 -11.04 7.28 28.45
N ARG A 567 -10.06 6.50 28.95
CA ARG A 567 -9.66 5.22 28.35
C ARG A 567 -10.78 4.17 28.16
N PRO A 568 -11.92 4.16 28.88
CA PRO A 568 -13.01 3.24 28.58
C PRO A 568 -13.57 3.38 27.15
N ALA A 569 -13.42 4.55 26.50
CA ALA A 569 -13.74 4.71 25.08
C ALA A 569 -13.04 3.66 24.20
N PHE A 570 -11.81 3.30 24.55
CA PHE A 570 -11.00 2.28 23.87
C PHE A 570 -11.11 0.89 24.51
N GLY A 571 -12.06 0.65 25.42
CA GLY A 571 -12.12 -0.55 26.25
C GLY A 571 -12.30 -1.86 25.48
N ARG A 572 -12.88 -1.81 24.27
CA ARG A 572 -13.06 -2.97 23.38
C ARG A 572 -11.94 -3.19 22.37
N PHE A 573 -10.89 -2.36 22.36
CA PHE A 573 -9.85 -2.40 21.34
C PHE A 573 -8.57 -3.05 21.83
N ASN A 574 -7.95 -3.86 20.97
CA ASN A 574 -6.57 -4.30 21.12
C ASN A 574 -5.87 -4.27 19.75
N PHE A 575 -4.55 -4.39 19.74
CA PHE A 575 -3.79 -4.71 18.54
C PHE A 575 -3.10 -6.06 18.75
N SER A 576 -3.24 -6.99 17.81
CA SER A 576 -2.46 -8.23 17.82
C SER A 576 -1.13 -7.95 17.16
N GLU A 577 -0.04 -8.07 17.92
CA GLU A 577 1.33 -7.96 17.36
C GLU A 577 1.64 -9.17 16.47
N ASP A 578 1.28 -10.38 16.91
CA ASP A 578 1.54 -11.64 16.20
C ASP A 578 0.79 -11.74 14.85
N MET A 579 -0.46 -11.24 14.79
CA MET A 579 -1.30 -11.27 13.58
C MET A 579 -1.39 -9.90 12.86
N ASN A 580 -0.73 -8.86 13.41
CA ASN A 580 -0.58 -7.51 12.84
C ASN A 580 -1.89 -6.76 12.45
N TYR A 581 -2.98 -6.97 13.19
CA TYR A 581 -4.29 -6.35 12.92
C TYR A 581 -4.97 -5.74 14.17
N VAL A 582 -5.93 -4.84 13.92
CA VAL A 582 -6.77 -4.20 14.94
C VAL A 582 -7.89 -5.16 15.35
N GLN A 583 -7.93 -5.50 16.63
CA GLN A 583 -8.92 -6.39 17.21
C GLN A 583 -10.03 -5.59 17.90
N HIS A 584 -11.27 -6.07 17.84
CA HIS A 584 -12.41 -5.47 18.54
C HIS A 584 -13.29 -6.50 19.25
N GLY A 585 -13.64 -6.27 20.51
CA GLY A 585 -14.30 -7.25 21.38
C GLY A 585 -15.76 -7.63 21.04
N TYR A 586 -16.33 -7.06 19.98
CA TYR A 586 -17.59 -7.53 19.35
C TYR A 586 -17.38 -8.31 18.04
N ILE A 587 -16.16 -8.33 17.52
CA ILE A 587 -15.77 -8.97 16.26
C ILE A 587 -14.97 -10.23 16.58
N ASP A 588 -13.90 -10.08 17.35
CA ASP A 588 -13.04 -11.18 17.78
C ASP A 588 -13.70 -12.03 18.87
N ASN A 589 -13.64 -13.35 18.70
CA ASN A 589 -14.00 -14.31 19.75
C ASN A 589 -12.86 -14.45 20.78
N ASP A 590 -13.06 -15.25 21.83
CA ASP A 590 -12.07 -15.38 22.92
C ASP A 590 -10.79 -16.12 22.50
N THR A 591 -10.80 -16.80 21.35
CA THR A 591 -9.61 -17.39 20.71
C THR A 591 -8.64 -16.33 20.19
N PHE A 592 -9.16 -15.20 19.70
CA PHE A 592 -8.34 -14.15 19.09
C PHE A 592 -8.12 -12.95 20.02
N MET A 593 -9.14 -12.53 20.77
CA MET A 593 -9.02 -11.47 21.78
C MET A 593 -9.51 -11.98 23.15
N GLU A 594 -8.60 -12.06 24.12
CA GLU A 594 -8.94 -12.15 25.54
C GLU A 594 -9.83 -10.97 25.96
N LYS A 595 -11.05 -11.24 26.40
CA LYS A 595 -12.00 -10.22 26.87
C LYS A 595 -13.00 -10.78 27.89
N ASN A 596 -13.76 -9.89 28.50
CA ASN A 596 -14.89 -10.24 29.36
C ASN A 596 -16.21 -10.32 28.57
N ALA A 597 -17.29 -10.73 29.26
CA ALA A 597 -18.62 -10.91 28.67
C ALA A 597 -19.26 -9.64 28.07
N THR A 598 -18.75 -8.43 28.36
CA THR A 598 -19.25 -7.15 27.77
C THR A 598 -18.38 -6.64 26.61
N GLY A 599 -17.40 -7.44 26.20
CA GLY A 599 -16.48 -7.16 25.11
C GLY A 599 -15.26 -6.33 25.50
N ILE A 600 -15.02 -6.06 26.79
CA ILE A 600 -13.85 -5.30 27.25
C ILE A 600 -12.62 -6.21 27.21
N ALA A 601 -11.57 -5.78 26.51
CA ALA A 601 -10.32 -6.52 26.40
C ALA A 601 -9.70 -6.76 27.78
N THR A 602 -9.29 -8.00 28.09
CA THR A 602 -8.80 -8.42 29.41
C THR A 602 -7.65 -7.55 29.91
N LYS A 603 -6.81 -7.05 29.00
CA LYS A 603 -5.71 -6.13 29.33
C LYS A 603 -6.17 -4.89 30.11
N MET A 604 -7.39 -4.41 29.91
CA MET A 604 -7.93 -3.23 30.60
C MET A 604 -8.13 -3.42 32.11
N ASN A 605 -8.17 -4.67 32.58
CA ASN A 605 -8.30 -5.05 34.00
C ASN A 605 -7.10 -5.87 34.53
N ARG A 606 -6.03 -6.09 33.74
CA ARG A 606 -4.81 -6.77 34.22
C ARG A 606 -4.21 -6.04 35.43
N ASN A 607 -3.49 -6.77 36.28
CA ASN A 607 -2.90 -6.27 37.54
C ASN A 607 -3.94 -5.79 38.59
N GLU A 608 -5.14 -6.38 38.59
CA GLU A 608 -6.22 -6.09 39.54
C GLU A 608 -5.83 -6.13 41.03
N ASN A 609 -4.82 -6.92 41.39
CA ASN A 609 -4.31 -7.06 42.76
C ASN A 609 -3.39 -5.91 43.22
N VAL A 610 -3.02 -4.96 42.34
CA VAL A 610 -2.20 -3.78 42.73
C VAL A 610 -2.99 -2.84 43.62
N PHE A 611 -4.25 -2.56 43.28
CA PHE A 611 -5.20 -1.88 44.16
C PHE A 611 -6.63 -2.38 43.88
N PRO A 612 -7.10 -3.44 44.56
CA PRO A 612 -8.40 -4.07 44.28
C PRO A 612 -9.61 -3.13 44.35
N GLY A 613 -9.54 -2.08 45.18
CA GLY A 613 -10.58 -1.04 45.30
C GLY A 613 -10.54 0.05 44.21
N GLY A 614 -9.67 -0.07 43.21
CA GLY A 614 -9.61 0.83 42.06
C GLY A 614 -10.72 0.56 41.05
N TYR A 615 -10.76 1.35 39.97
CA TYR A 615 -11.79 1.23 38.95
C TYR A 615 -11.66 -0.07 38.14
N GLU A 616 -12.76 -0.83 38.12
CA GLU A 616 -12.99 -1.99 37.26
C GLU A 616 -13.71 -1.58 35.98
N MET A 617 -13.13 -1.90 34.82
CA MET A 617 -13.73 -1.62 33.52
C MET A 617 -14.69 -2.75 33.11
N ILE A 618 -15.98 -2.55 33.35
CA ILE A 618 -17.06 -3.45 32.88
C ILE A 618 -17.76 -2.95 31.60
N ASN A 619 -17.52 -1.72 31.17
CA ASN A 619 -18.14 -1.13 29.98
C ASN A 619 -17.27 -0.01 29.39
N THR A 620 -17.69 0.53 28.26
CA THR A 620 -17.02 1.61 27.52
C THR A 620 -17.45 3.02 27.95
N GLY A 621 -18.08 3.15 29.13
CA GLY A 621 -18.54 4.41 29.70
C GLY A 621 -17.39 5.28 30.18
N TRP A 622 -17.18 6.43 29.55
CA TRP A 622 -16.07 7.34 29.78
C TRP A 622 -16.54 8.73 30.21
N LYS A 623 -15.68 9.48 30.92
CA LYS A 623 -15.92 10.85 31.38
C LYS A 623 -14.71 11.73 31.11
N ASN A 624 -14.93 12.98 30.72
CA ASN A 624 -13.89 13.98 30.59
C ASN A 624 -13.68 14.69 31.94
N TYR A 625 -12.51 14.51 32.54
CA TYR A 625 -12.09 15.25 33.75
C TYR A 625 -11.11 16.41 33.44
N ALA A 626 -10.70 16.61 32.19
CA ALA A 626 -9.96 17.79 31.74
C ALA A 626 -10.88 19.01 31.55
N ILE A 627 -11.74 19.30 32.53
CA ILE A 627 -12.84 20.29 32.45
C ILE A 627 -12.72 21.40 33.51
N THR A 628 -11.58 21.49 34.18
CA THR A 628 -11.32 22.36 35.33
C THR A 628 -10.07 23.22 35.11
N GLY A 629 -10.03 24.41 35.73
CA GLY A 629 -8.87 25.30 35.69
C GLY A 629 -8.36 25.61 34.28
N THR A 630 -7.05 25.39 34.08
CA THR A 630 -6.36 25.55 32.79
C THR A 630 -6.95 24.66 31.69
N ASN A 631 -7.45 23.46 32.02
CA ASN A 631 -8.00 22.54 31.03
C ASN A 631 -9.29 23.08 30.42
N SER A 632 -10.22 23.60 31.24
CA SER A 632 -11.45 24.24 30.74
C SER A 632 -11.16 25.42 29.81
N ALA A 633 -10.22 26.29 30.21
CA ALA A 633 -9.86 27.48 29.45
C ALA A 633 -9.08 27.15 28.17
N TYR A 634 -8.20 26.14 28.21
CA TYR A 634 -7.46 25.71 27.05
C TYR A 634 -8.34 24.96 26.05
N PHE A 635 -9.02 23.88 26.44
CA PHE A 635 -9.68 23.02 25.46
C PHE A 635 -10.95 23.62 24.86
N GLY A 636 -11.69 24.43 25.64
CA GLY A 636 -12.95 25.02 25.18
C GLY A 636 -13.94 23.95 24.72
N TRP A 637 -14.26 22.99 25.60
CA TRP A 637 -15.22 21.93 25.31
C TRP A 637 -16.61 22.53 25.06
N ARG A 638 -17.22 22.19 23.92
CA ARG A 638 -18.52 22.72 23.50
C ARG A 638 -19.63 21.69 23.69
N ASP A 639 -20.76 22.15 24.22
CA ASP A 639 -22.03 21.42 24.13
C ASP A 639 -22.65 21.64 22.75
N VAL A 640 -23.42 20.67 22.27
CA VAL A 640 -24.03 20.66 20.93
C VAL A 640 -25.46 20.15 20.99
N ALA A 641 -26.39 21.10 21.09
CA ALA A 641 -27.79 20.87 20.77
C ALA A 641 -28.05 20.84 19.24
N ASN A 642 -27.12 21.33 18.41
CA ASN A 642 -27.27 21.49 16.95
C ASN A 642 -25.93 21.37 16.19
N ASP A 643 -25.30 20.19 16.16
CA ASP A 643 -24.18 19.87 15.23
C ASP A 643 -24.56 18.62 14.40
N PRO A 644 -24.79 18.75 13.07
CA PRO A 644 -25.36 17.67 12.26
C PRO A 644 -24.41 16.48 11.99
N VAL A 645 -23.15 16.52 12.45
CA VAL A 645 -22.12 15.55 12.05
C VAL A 645 -22.12 14.23 12.85
N ASP A 646 -22.65 14.16 14.08
CA ASP A 646 -22.79 12.85 14.78
C ASP A 646 -24.06 12.64 15.63
N GLY A 647 -24.94 13.64 15.79
CA GLY A 647 -26.20 13.50 16.52
C GLY A 647 -26.09 13.28 18.04
N SER A 648 -24.89 13.34 18.63
CA SER A 648 -24.69 13.28 20.08
C SER A 648 -24.51 14.67 20.72
N SER A 649 -25.13 14.86 21.89
CA SER A 649 -24.99 16.06 22.73
C SER A 649 -24.08 15.76 23.92
N PHE A 650 -23.17 16.69 24.24
CA PHE A 650 -22.26 16.60 25.38
C PHE A 650 -22.51 17.74 26.35
N SER A 651 -23.13 17.44 27.48
CA SER A 651 -23.28 18.40 28.59
C SER A 651 -21.95 19.07 28.98
N SER A 652 -22.01 20.13 29.80
CA SER A 652 -20.86 20.82 30.41
C SER A 652 -19.84 19.91 31.15
N ARG A 653 -20.15 18.63 31.35
CA ARG A 653 -19.19 17.55 31.57
C ARG A 653 -19.28 16.54 30.41
N PRO A 654 -18.40 16.61 29.40
CA PRO A 654 -18.43 15.64 28.31
C PRO A 654 -18.22 14.21 28.82
N GLN A 655 -19.09 13.31 28.41
CA GLN A 655 -19.05 11.89 28.76
C GLN A 655 -19.74 11.09 27.66
N GLY A 656 -19.37 9.82 27.51
CA GLY A 656 -19.91 8.97 26.45
C GLY A 656 -19.79 7.49 26.76
N THR A 657 -20.12 6.67 25.78
CA THR A 657 -20.26 5.20 25.91
C THR A 657 -19.59 4.41 24.80
N ASN A 658 -18.96 5.09 23.83
CA ASN A 658 -18.24 4.49 22.71
C ASN A 658 -17.09 5.41 22.24
N LEU A 659 -16.27 4.91 21.31
CA LEU A 659 -15.13 5.63 20.77
C LEU A 659 -15.55 6.76 19.83
N GLY A 660 -16.57 6.56 19.00
CA GLY A 660 -17.10 7.61 18.11
C GLY A 660 -17.48 8.89 18.86
N GLN A 661 -18.13 8.76 20.03
CA GLN A 661 -18.45 9.88 20.93
C GLN A 661 -17.18 10.54 21.50
N PHE A 662 -16.16 9.77 21.88
CA PHE A 662 -14.90 10.34 22.37
C PHE A 662 -14.23 11.17 21.26
N ALA A 663 -14.14 10.62 20.04
CA ALA A 663 -13.57 11.31 18.89
C ALA A 663 -14.39 12.56 18.49
N GLY A 664 -15.72 12.48 18.58
CA GLY A 664 -16.66 13.59 18.40
C GLY A 664 -16.55 14.69 19.46
N MET A 665 -16.11 14.38 20.68
CA MET A 665 -15.75 15.40 21.68
C MET A 665 -14.46 16.13 21.29
N ILE A 666 -13.44 15.38 20.85
CA ILE A 666 -12.13 15.93 20.46
C ILE A 666 -12.28 16.86 19.24
N SER A 667 -13.01 16.45 18.19
CA SER A 667 -13.18 17.26 16.97
C SER A 667 -14.01 18.54 17.16
N ARG A 668 -14.71 18.68 18.29
CA ARG A 668 -15.54 19.86 18.63
C ARG A 668 -14.88 20.83 19.60
N ALA A 669 -13.77 20.44 20.23
CA ALA A 669 -13.02 21.32 21.12
C ALA A 669 -12.46 22.52 20.37
N ASP A 670 -12.49 23.72 20.97
CA ASP A 670 -11.83 24.89 20.39
C ASP A 670 -10.30 24.74 20.29
N ALA A 671 -9.70 23.76 20.98
CA ALA A 671 -8.31 23.35 20.76
C ALA A 671 -8.06 22.62 19.44
N PHE A 672 -9.04 21.93 18.84
CA PHE A 672 -8.88 21.24 17.55
C PHE A 672 -8.49 22.17 16.38
N PRO A 673 -9.26 23.23 16.06
CA PRO A 673 -8.92 24.12 14.95
C PRO A 673 -7.61 24.88 15.18
N ARG A 674 -7.29 25.23 16.44
CA ARG A 674 -6.00 25.85 16.80
C ARG A 674 -4.84 24.87 16.63
N CYS A 675 -5.00 23.60 17.02
CA CYS A 675 -3.97 22.59 16.79
C CYS A 675 -3.70 22.38 15.30
N MET A 676 -4.76 22.28 14.48
CA MET A 676 -4.61 22.22 13.02
C MET A 676 -3.87 23.45 12.48
N ALA A 677 -4.22 24.67 12.91
CA ALA A 677 -3.51 25.88 12.51
C ALA A 677 -2.03 25.86 12.91
N LYS A 678 -1.68 25.41 14.13
CA LYS A 678 -0.27 25.25 14.57
C LYS A 678 0.50 24.22 13.73
N ARG A 679 -0.11 23.08 13.41
CA ARG A 679 0.51 22.03 12.57
C ARG A 679 0.69 22.48 11.11
N VAL A 680 -0.30 23.17 10.55
CA VAL A 680 -0.20 23.79 9.21
C VAL A 680 0.92 24.83 9.20
N PHE A 681 0.97 25.72 10.19
CA PHE A 681 2.02 26.73 10.34
C PHE A 681 3.41 26.10 10.36
N LYS A 682 3.64 25.08 11.21
CA LYS A 682 4.89 24.31 11.22
C LYS A 682 5.22 23.71 9.85
N SER A 683 4.22 23.19 9.14
CA SER A 683 4.39 22.60 7.82
C SER A 683 4.79 23.61 6.74
N VAL A 684 4.16 24.80 6.66
CA VAL A 684 4.45 25.77 5.57
C VAL A 684 5.51 26.82 5.92
N CYS A 685 5.62 27.21 7.19
CA CYS A 685 6.57 28.22 7.66
C CYS A 685 7.90 27.60 8.16
N LYS A 686 7.93 26.27 8.35
CA LYS A 686 9.14 25.48 8.71
C LYS A 686 9.81 25.89 10.04
N ARG A 687 9.03 26.45 10.97
CA ARG A 687 9.41 26.72 12.37
C ARG A 687 8.24 26.44 13.31
N GLU A 688 8.51 26.31 14.60
CA GLU A 688 7.44 26.23 15.61
C GLU A 688 6.73 27.58 15.80
N VAL A 689 5.54 27.52 16.38
CA VAL A 689 4.73 28.68 16.79
C VAL A 689 5.33 29.27 18.07
N GLU A 690 5.59 30.57 18.06
CA GLU A 690 6.07 31.34 19.20
C GLU A 690 4.95 32.21 19.80
N THR A 691 5.19 32.83 20.96
CA THR A 691 4.15 33.55 21.72
C THR A 691 3.54 34.74 20.98
N PHE A 692 4.29 35.37 20.06
CA PHE A 692 3.77 36.46 19.22
C PHE A 692 2.90 35.98 18.05
N ASP A 693 3.02 34.71 17.64
CA ASP A 693 2.21 34.12 16.56
C ASP A 693 0.80 33.74 17.03
N GLU A 694 0.58 33.58 18.34
CA GLU A 694 -0.68 33.05 18.90
C GLU A 694 -1.92 33.84 18.45
N ASN A 695 -1.83 35.15 18.25
CA ASN A 695 -2.94 35.95 17.74
C ASN A 695 -3.33 35.55 16.31
N MET A 696 -2.34 35.36 15.42
CA MET A 696 -2.57 34.88 14.05
C MET A 696 -3.10 33.45 14.05
N ILE A 697 -2.54 32.56 14.88
CA ILE A 697 -3.04 31.18 15.03
C ILE A 697 -4.50 31.15 15.48
N ASN A 698 -4.88 31.99 16.45
CA ASN A 698 -6.27 32.09 16.88
C ASN A 698 -7.18 32.65 15.78
N THR A 699 -6.74 33.68 15.04
CA THR A 699 -7.49 34.23 13.90
C THR A 699 -7.73 33.17 12.80
N GLU A 700 -6.68 32.46 12.37
CA GLU A 700 -6.81 31.43 11.33
C GLU A 700 -7.59 30.20 11.82
N ALA A 701 -7.58 29.90 13.13
CA ALA A 701 -8.45 28.88 13.71
C ALA A 701 -9.94 29.26 13.71
N GLU A 702 -10.29 30.54 13.95
CA GLU A 702 -11.67 31.01 13.77
C GLU A 702 -12.11 30.97 12.30
N ILE A 703 -11.24 31.37 11.37
CA ILE A 703 -11.54 31.35 9.94
C ILE A 703 -11.65 29.92 9.40
N PHE A 704 -10.82 29.00 9.89
CA PHE A 704 -10.95 27.57 9.61
C PHE A 704 -12.30 27.02 10.06
N LYS A 705 -12.79 27.41 11.24
CA LYS A 705 -14.15 27.08 11.70
C LYS A 705 -15.23 27.67 10.79
N SER A 706 -15.13 28.93 10.38
CA SER A 706 -16.13 29.57 9.51
C SER A 706 -16.13 29.01 8.08
N ASN A 707 -14.97 28.59 7.56
CA ASN A 707 -14.81 27.95 6.26
C ASN A 707 -15.07 26.43 6.30
N GLY A 708 -15.93 25.96 7.21
CA GLY A 708 -16.37 24.57 7.25
C GLY A 708 -15.28 23.54 7.56
N TYR A 709 -14.19 23.95 8.22
CA TYR A 709 -13.01 23.14 8.51
C TYR A 709 -12.31 22.58 7.25
N ASN A 710 -12.30 23.34 6.16
CA ASN A 710 -11.57 22.97 4.94
C ASN A 710 -10.04 23.08 5.15
N LEU A 711 -9.34 21.94 5.11
CA LEU A 711 -7.90 21.89 5.42
C LEU A 711 -7.02 22.54 4.35
N ARG A 712 -7.37 22.43 3.05
CA ARG A 712 -6.59 23.06 1.97
C ARG A 712 -6.59 24.58 2.09
N SER A 713 -7.74 25.18 2.38
CA SER A 713 -7.88 26.63 2.62
C SER A 713 -7.06 27.10 3.81
N LEU A 714 -6.95 26.30 4.88
CA LEU A 714 -6.08 26.62 6.02
C LEU A 714 -4.59 26.65 5.61
N PHE A 715 -4.12 25.70 4.78
CA PHE A 715 -2.78 25.74 4.19
C PHE A 715 -2.57 26.98 3.32
N GLU A 716 -3.51 27.28 2.41
CA GLU A 716 -3.45 28.44 1.51
C GLU A 716 -3.34 29.76 2.28
N ARG A 717 -4.14 29.92 3.35
CA ARG A 717 -4.17 31.13 4.18
C ARG A 717 -2.95 31.28 5.09
N VAL A 718 -2.57 30.25 5.84
CA VAL A 718 -1.44 30.32 6.77
C VAL A 718 -0.13 30.58 6.03
N ALA A 719 0.05 30.01 4.83
CA ALA A 719 1.25 30.21 4.02
C ALA A 719 1.48 31.66 3.53
N VAL A 720 0.44 32.50 3.55
CA VAL A 720 0.49 33.91 3.11
C VAL A 720 0.45 34.94 4.24
N THR A 721 0.40 34.48 5.50
CA THR A 721 0.56 35.33 6.69
C THR A 721 1.97 35.94 6.76
N LYS A 722 2.11 37.11 7.39
CA LYS A 722 3.37 37.87 7.48
C LYS A 722 4.45 37.09 8.23
N GLU A 723 4.01 36.50 9.34
CA GLU A 723 4.68 35.57 10.24
C GLU A 723 5.30 34.39 9.49
N CYS A 724 4.65 33.97 8.40
CA CYS A 724 5.17 32.96 7.50
C CYS A 724 6.12 33.57 6.45
N ILE A 725 5.65 34.52 5.63
CA ILE A 725 6.38 35.02 4.45
C ILE A 725 7.59 35.91 4.78
N GLY A 726 7.82 36.25 6.06
CA GLY A 726 8.98 37.01 6.51
C GLY A 726 8.87 38.49 6.19
N GLN A 727 7.72 39.09 6.47
CA GLN A 727 7.41 40.52 6.28
C GLN A 727 7.19 41.24 7.61
#